data_AF-A0A194W7V5-F1
#
_entry.id   AF-A0A194W7V5-F1
#
_cell.length_a   1.000
_cell.length_b   1.000
_cell.length_c   1.000
_cell.angle_alpha   90.00
_cell.angle_beta   90.00
_cell.angle_gamma   90.00
#
_symmetry.space_group_name_H-M   'P 1'
#
loop_
_entity.id
_entity.type
_entity.pdbx_description
1 polymer ?
#
loop_
_entity_poly.entity_id
_entity_poly.type
_entity_poly.pdbx_seq_one_letter_code
_entity_poly.pdbx_strand_id
1 'polypeptide(L)'
;MGLLALGTALDWPDAKKQADLVREWGIKQLLEIWNKAKGKESDAMLWGDEVEYLVVTYSKDDPHVLLSLRQADILEALASDKTLAAKGGCVPALQDVPGAKANEPLPVFHPEFGRFMLEATPGKPWGIEFRELLDVEPNMVLRRVIAKDHMRADEHPITLTTFPRIGCPGVFTDPYYPVSGPRLRSQFVPDEIANPHIRFPTLAANIRWRRGRKVEVNVPVYKDKNTPWPWKDPTVNYDLHQWAEDDDVRNGAAPDNFIHMDAMAFGMGSCCLQITFQAKNITEGRKMYDQLSPLGPILLALTAATPVYKGFLADTDVRWNQISRSVDDRTPEELGKKPLQNDRWRIPKSRYASNSTYISTDARLRPEYFDPNLVIDESIKQKLIDGGMDDRLATHFAHLFIRDPIVIFEEDLESLDLSKTDHFENIQSTNWQHMRFKPPPADNTIGWRVEFRPMEIQVTDFENAAFTVFIVLITRAILSFDLNFYIPIAKVDENMETAHRRDAVLNEKFHFRKTPFTTRSPRASGTNTPNAGVSRPPTPLGPVEDEYRPMSVNEIINGTAAATGHDGGEFDGDEGFPGLIPLVESYLDSVNVDVVTRCELDTYLDLIRKRASGELWTAAKWIRHFVAGHPEYKADSVVSEEVNKDLVGAVIEIGERECSGKGFKDLNHIPGFESMLGKFRRGGCGRNGAAS
;
A
#
# COMPACT_ATOMS: atom_id res chain seq x y z
N MET A 1 0.75 11.54 -1.07
CA MET A 1 2.16 11.85 -0.71
C MET A 1 2.35 12.98 0.32
N GLY A 2 3.54 13.08 0.94
CA GLY A 2 3.95 14.19 1.82
C GLY A 2 4.32 15.47 1.06
N LEU A 3 4.47 16.59 1.78
CA LEU A 3 4.71 17.91 1.17
C LEU A 3 5.99 17.91 0.29
N LEU A 4 5.86 18.33 -0.97
CA LEU A 4 6.98 18.61 -1.89
C LEU A 4 7.29 20.11 -1.82
N ALA A 5 7.84 20.54 -0.69
CA ALA A 5 8.34 21.89 -0.55
C ALA A 5 9.68 22.03 -1.29
N LEU A 6 9.87 23.15 -1.98
CA LEU A 6 11.19 23.59 -2.41
C LEU A 6 11.88 24.24 -1.20
N GLY A 7 13.16 23.92 -0.98
CA GLY A 7 13.94 24.47 0.12
C GLY A 7 15.32 23.81 0.23
N THR A 8 16.08 24.26 1.22
CA THR A 8 17.44 23.80 1.51
C THR A 8 17.36 22.63 2.50
N ALA A 9 17.46 21.41 1.98
CA ALA A 9 17.34 20.22 2.80
C ALA A 9 18.64 19.96 3.60
N LEU A 10 18.52 19.77 4.91
CA LEU A 10 19.64 19.49 5.80
C LEU A 10 20.17 18.05 5.62
N ASP A 11 21.49 17.92 5.52
CA ASP A 11 22.16 16.63 5.66
C ASP A 11 22.09 16.14 7.11
N TRP A 12 22.22 14.82 7.31
CA TRP A 12 21.95 14.16 8.59
C TRP A 12 22.63 14.77 9.84
N PRO A 13 23.93 15.17 9.82
CA PRO A 13 24.57 15.75 11.02
C PRO A 13 23.88 17.02 11.52
N ASP A 14 23.32 17.83 10.63
CA ASP A 14 22.62 19.06 10.99
C ASP A 14 21.13 18.80 11.25
N ALA A 15 20.50 17.94 10.45
CA ALA A 15 19.13 17.48 10.70
C ALA A 15 18.97 16.86 12.11
N LYS A 16 19.95 16.04 12.53
CA LYS A 16 19.96 15.41 13.86
C LYS A 16 19.96 16.43 15.01
N LYS A 17 20.66 17.56 14.86
CA LYS A 17 20.69 18.62 15.90
C LYS A 17 19.33 19.30 16.08
N GLN A 18 18.51 19.29 15.04
CA GLN A 18 17.20 19.94 15.00
C GLN A 18 16.05 18.96 15.30
N ALA A 19 16.34 17.67 15.49
CA ALA A 19 15.34 16.63 15.62
C ALA A 19 14.35 16.89 16.76
N ASP A 20 14.83 17.31 17.94
CA ASP A 20 13.97 17.58 19.10
C ASP A 20 13.13 18.86 18.91
N LEU A 21 13.67 19.87 18.24
CA LEU A 21 12.91 21.08 17.90
C LEU A 21 11.75 20.75 16.95
N VAL A 22 12.03 19.97 15.89
CA VAL A 22 11.01 19.52 14.94
C VAL A 22 9.95 18.66 15.63
N ARG A 23 10.32 17.78 16.57
CA ARG A 23 9.33 17.06 17.39
C ARG A 23 8.48 18.00 18.21
N GLU A 24 9.09 18.94 18.94
CA GLU A 24 8.37 19.89 19.77
C GLU A 24 7.37 20.71 18.96
N TRP A 25 7.80 21.25 17.83
CA TRP A 25 6.99 22.05 16.93
C TRP A 25 5.93 21.22 16.22
N GLY A 26 6.24 20.00 15.81
CA GLY A 26 5.28 19.05 15.24
C GLY A 26 4.16 18.68 16.21
N ILE A 27 4.46 18.55 17.51
CA ILE A 27 3.42 18.32 18.53
C ILE A 27 2.52 19.54 18.70
N LYS A 28 3.07 20.76 18.65
CA LYS A 28 2.26 21.99 18.69
C LYS A 28 1.35 22.10 17.46
N GLN A 29 1.86 21.83 16.27
CA GLN A 29 1.06 21.77 15.03
C GLN A 29 -0.04 20.69 15.12
N LEU A 30 0.28 19.48 15.61
CA LEU A 30 -0.69 18.42 15.80
C LEU A 30 -1.81 18.81 16.78
N LEU A 31 -1.47 19.44 17.91
CA LEU A 31 -2.47 19.93 18.87
C LEU A 31 -3.33 21.06 18.30
N GLU A 32 -2.77 21.92 17.46
CA GLU A 32 -3.54 22.93 16.74
C GLU A 32 -4.54 22.30 15.76
N ILE A 33 -4.11 21.29 14.98
CA ILE A 33 -5.00 20.51 14.11
C ILE A 33 -6.09 19.84 14.94
N TRP A 34 -5.72 19.16 16.03
CA TRP A 34 -6.65 18.52 16.95
C TRP A 34 -7.71 19.50 17.46
N ASN A 35 -7.30 20.67 17.95
CA ASN A 35 -8.22 21.65 18.50
C ASN A 35 -9.17 22.23 17.44
N LYS A 36 -8.70 22.42 16.20
CA LYS A 36 -9.53 22.87 15.07
C LYS A 36 -10.49 21.80 14.55
N ALA A 37 -10.11 20.52 14.62
CA ALA A 37 -10.79 19.45 13.89
C ALA A 37 -11.46 18.36 14.75
N LYS A 38 -11.23 18.30 16.06
CA LYS A 38 -11.78 17.23 16.92
C LYS A 38 -13.32 17.15 16.92
N GLY A 39 -14.00 18.29 16.71
CA GLY A 39 -15.45 18.37 16.57
C GLY A 39 -15.95 18.37 15.13
N LYS A 40 -15.08 18.15 14.13
CA LYS A 40 -15.44 18.20 12.71
C LYS A 40 -16.33 17.01 12.35
N GLU A 41 -17.41 17.31 11.66
CA GLU A 41 -18.36 16.35 11.12
C GLU A 41 -18.62 16.68 9.65
N SER A 42 -18.61 15.64 8.81
CA SER A 42 -18.84 15.71 7.38
C SER A 42 -20.10 14.91 7.05
N ASP A 43 -20.81 15.32 6.01
CA ASP A 43 -22.11 14.73 5.66
C ASP A 43 -22.00 13.28 5.17
N ALA A 44 -20.86 12.94 4.55
CA ALA A 44 -20.66 11.68 3.84
C ALA A 44 -19.24 11.13 3.99
N MET A 45 -19.13 9.81 3.85
CA MET A 45 -17.84 9.14 3.69
C MET A 45 -17.42 9.20 2.22
N LEU A 46 -16.54 10.15 1.90
CA LEU A 46 -15.91 10.24 0.59
C LEU A 46 -14.70 9.32 0.54
N TRP A 47 -14.21 9.00 -0.65
CA TRP A 47 -13.03 8.15 -0.79
C TRP A 47 -12.33 8.36 -2.13
N GLY A 48 -11.10 7.87 -2.27
CA GLY A 48 -10.32 7.99 -3.49
C GLY A 48 -9.25 6.91 -3.56
N ASP A 49 -8.95 6.48 -4.77
CA ASP A 49 -7.88 5.53 -5.08
C ASP A 49 -6.62 6.26 -5.60
N GLU A 50 -5.46 5.68 -5.32
CA GLU A 50 -4.16 6.10 -5.82
C GLU A 50 -3.52 4.92 -6.57
N VAL A 51 -3.18 5.13 -7.84
CA VAL A 51 -2.56 4.13 -8.72
C VAL A 51 -1.16 4.62 -9.10
N GLU A 52 -0.19 3.72 -8.95
CA GLU A 52 1.20 3.97 -9.32
C GLU A 52 1.58 3.17 -10.58
N TYR A 53 2.31 3.81 -11.49
CA TYR A 53 2.78 3.28 -12.76
C TYR A 53 4.31 3.25 -12.80
N LEU A 54 4.86 2.24 -13.46
CA LEU A 54 6.23 2.29 -13.98
C LEU A 54 6.19 2.82 -15.41
N VAL A 55 7.13 3.68 -15.78
CA VAL A 55 7.31 4.18 -17.14
C VAL A 55 8.51 3.45 -17.74
N VAL A 56 8.25 2.71 -18.83
CA VAL A 56 9.29 1.93 -19.53
C VAL A 56 9.45 2.40 -20.96
N THR A 57 10.65 2.33 -21.51
CA THR A 57 10.87 2.37 -22.95
C THR A 57 10.74 0.96 -23.52
N TYR A 58 9.95 0.82 -24.59
CA TYR A 58 9.68 -0.45 -25.24
C TYR A 58 9.47 -0.25 -26.74
N SER A 59 10.07 -1.13 -27.53
CA SER A 59 9.69 -1.33 -28.93
C SER A 59 9.80 -2.81 -29.30
N LYS A 60 9.09 -3.23 -30.34
CA LYS A 60 9.16 -4.62 -30.81
C LYS A 60 10.57 -4.97 -31.32
N ASP A 61 11.23 -4.01 -31.97
CA ASP A 61 12.50 -4.21 -32.67
C ASP A 61 13.73 -4.06 -31.76
N ASP A 62 13.65 -3.28 -30.68
CA ASP A 62 14.75 -3.13 -29.71
C ASP A 62 14.75 -4.30 -28.71
N PRO A 63 15.84 -5.08 -28.58
CA PRO A 63 15.91 -6.17 -27.61
C PRO A 63 15.84 -5.73 -26.14
N HIS A 64 16.00 -4.43 -25.85
CA HIS A 64 15.98 -3.92 -24.48
C HIS A 64 14.62 -3.33 -24.09
N VAL A 65 14.33 -3.43 -22.81
CA VAL A 65 13.25 -2.71 -22.14
C VAL A 65 13.87 -2.01 -20.94
N LEU A 66 13.75 -0.69 -20.88
CA LEU A 66 14.44 0.13 -19.90
C LEU A 66 13.44 0.96 -19.09
N LEU A 67 13.79 1.32 -17.87
CA LEU A 67 13.03 2.32 -17.10
C LEU A 67 13.30 3.71 -17.66
N SER A 68 12.26 4.42 -18.09
CA SER A 68 12.40 5.82 -18.54
C SER A 68 12.54 6.73 -17.33
N LEU A 69 13.66 7.46 -17.23
CA LEU A 69 13.90 8.45 -16.17
C LEU A 69 13.32 9.84 -16.51
N ARG A 70 12.29 9.88 -17.36
CA ARG A 70 11.65 11.11 -17.86
C ARG A 70 10.39 11.52 -17.11
N GLN A 71 10.17 11.04 -15.88
CA GLN A 71 9.02 11.43 -15.06
C GLN A 71 8.83 12.97 -15.01
N ALA A 72 9.90 13.74 -14.75
CA ALA A 72 9.82 15.19 -14.69
C ALA A 72 9.32 15.79 -16.02
N ASP A 73 9.88 15.36 -17.15
CA ASP A 73 9.46 15.82 -18.48
C ASP A 73 7.98 15.47 -18.76
N ILE A 74 7.53 14.29 -18.34
CA ILE A 74 6.15 13.83 -18.53
C ILE A 74 5.19 14.68 -17.68
N LEU A 75 5.55 14.95 -16.43
CA LEU A 75 4.77 15.82 -15.53
C LEU A 75 4.71 17.27 -16.06
N GLU A 76 5.82 17.78 -16.61
CA GLU A 76 5.85 19.10 -17.26
C GLU A 76 4.95 19.13 -18.51
N ALA A 77 4.95 18.06 -19.31
CA ALA A 77 4.07 17.93 -20.47
C ALA A 77 2.59 17.92 -20.06
N LEU A 78 2.23 17.14 -19.03
CA LEU A 78 0.88 17.10 -18.45
C LEU A 78 0.44 18.46 -17.90
N ALA A 79 1.32 19.16 -17.18
CA ALA A 79 1.05 20.49 -16.64
C ALA A 79 0.81 21.51 -17.77
N SER A 80 1.59 21.40 -18.84
CA SER A 80 1.55 22.33 -19.99
C SER A 80 0.34 22.14 -20.91
N ASP A 81 -0.42 21.04 -20.80
CA ASP A 81 -1.66 20.85 -21.55
C ASP A 81 -2.77 21.76 -21.01
N LYS A 82 -3.01 22.86 -21.74
CA LYS A 82 -4.06 23.84 -21.41
C LYS A 82 -5.47 23.24 -21.42
N THR A 83 -5.73 22.22 -22.24
CA THR A 83 -7.03 21.55 -22.30
C THR A 83 -7.26 20.69 -21.06
N LEU A 84 -6.23 19.95 -20.66
CA LEU A 84 -6.23 19.18 -19.42
C LEU A 84 -6.44 20.12 -18.21
N ALA A 85 -5.63 21.16 -18.11
CA ALA A 85 -5.66 22.15 -17.04
C ALA A 85 -7.02 22.88 -16.93
N ALA A 86 -7.61 23.26 -18.06
CA ALA A 86 -8.93 23.91 -18.09
C ALA A 86 -10.06 23.00 -17.58
N LYS A 87 -9.91 21.68 -17.72
CA LYS A 87 -10.85 20.67 -17.23
C LYS A 87 -10.50 20.13 -15.83
N GLY A 88 -9.55 20.76 -15.14
CA GLY A 88 -9.16 20.39 -13.78
C GLY A 88 -8.18 19.20 -13.70
N GLY A 89 -7.74 18.64 -14.83
CA GLY A 89 -6.66 17.65 -14.84
C GLY A 89 -5.32 18.37 -14.85
N CYS A 90 -4.37 17.91 -14.04
CA CYS A 90 -3.15 18.69 -13.80
C CYS A 90 -2.08 17.93 -13.02
N VAL A 91 -0.95 18.60 -12.83
CA VAL A 91 0.08 18.26 -11.84
C VAL A 91 0.07 19.32 -10.74
N PRO A 92 -0.61 19.08 -9.60
CA PRO A 92 -0.72 20.09 -8.53
C PRO A 92 0.62 20.57 -7.96
N ALA A 93 1.68 19.78 -8.12
CA ALA A 93 3.04 20.15 -7.70
C ALA A 93 3.68 21.24 -8.59
N LEU A 94 3.18 21.44 -9.81
CA LEU A 94 3.78 22.37 -10.79
C LEU A 94 2.90 23.59 -11.06
N GLN A 95 1.61 23.55 -10.74
CA GLN A 95 0.68 24.64 -11.03
C GLN A 95 -0.58 24.65 -10.17
N ASP A 96 -1.14 25.84 -10.00
CA ASP A 96 -2.52 26.01 -9.52
C ASP A 96 -3.52 25.46 -10.53
N VAL A 97 -4.67 25.00 -10.04
CA VAL A 97 -5.66 24.26 -10.85
C VAL A 97 -6.96 25.08 -10.91
N PRO A 98 -7.18 25.90 -11.96
CA PRO A 98 -8.36 26.76 -12.04
C PRO A 98 -9.67 25.97 -12.15
N GLY A 99 -9.59 24.75 -12.71
CA GLY A 99 -10.71 23.85 -12.99
C GLY A 99 -11.12 22.93 -11.84
N ALA A 100 -10.55 23.05 -10.63
CA ALA A 100 -10.88 22.20 -9.48
C ALA A 100 -12.38 22.28 -9.04
N LYS A 101 -13.13 23.27 -9.55
CA LYS A 101 -14.58 23.44 -9.34
C LYS A 101 -15.44 22.89 -10.47
N ALA A 102 -14.85 22.25 -11.48
CA ALA A 102 -15.62 21.55 -12.51
C ALA A 102 -16.48 20.46 -11.86
N ASN A 103 -17.67 20.18 -12.41
CA ASN A 103 -18.53 19.11 -11.89
C ASN A 103 -17.86 17.72 -12.00
N GLU A 104 -17.03 17.53 -13.02
CA GLU A 104 -16.27 16.31 -13.30
C GLU A 104 -14.82 16.68 -13.67
N PRO A 105 -13.96 16.97 -12.68
CA PRO A 105 -12.57 17.29 -12.94
C PRO A 105 -11.83 16.06 -13.47
N LEU A 106 -10.94 16.29 -14.43
CA LEU A 106 -10.06 15.24 -14.96
C LEU A 106 -9.03 14.78 -13.90
N PRO A 107 -8.45 13.58 -14.06
CA PRO A 107 -7.48 13.04 -13.12
C PRO A 107 -6.25 13.93 -12.90
N VAL A 108 -5.62 13.77 -11.74
CA VAL A 108 -4.39 14.50 -11.37
C VAL A 108 -3.22 13.53 -11.24
N PHE A 109 -2.02 14.04 -11.52
CA PHE A 109 -0.78 13.27 -11.56
C PHE A 109 0.25 13.83 -10.58
N HIS A 110 1.05 12.94 -9.99
CA HIS A 110 2.01 13.26 -8.96
C HIS A 110 3.35 12.54 -9.17
N PRO A 111 4.47 13.14 -8.72
CA PRO A 111 5.78 12.50 -8.76
C PRO A 111 5.99 11.53 -7.60
N GLU A 112 6.39 10.29 -7.87
CA GLU A 112 6.80 9.32 -6.84
C GLU A 112 8.33 9.22 -6.69
N PHE A 113 8.82 8.45 -5.71
CA PHE A 113 10.25 8.30 -5.43
C PHE A 113 11.08 7.94 -6.67
N GLY A 114 10.66 6.96 -7.46
CA GLY A 114 11.37 6.56 -8.66
C GLY A 114 11.21 7.60 -9.76
N ARG A 115 12.30 8.01 -10.41
CA ARG A 115 12.27 8.92 -11.58
C ARG A 115 11.63 8.28 -12.82
N PHE A 116 11.26 7.02 -12.72
CA PHE A 116 10.53 6.21 -13.68
C PHE A 116 9.10 5.89 -13.22
N MET A 117 8.62 6.51 -12.16
CA MET A 117 7.27 6.25 -11.64
C MET A 117 6.32 7.39 -12.01
N LEU A 118 5.02 7.12 -12.01
CA LEU A 118 3.99 8.16 -11.95
C LEU A 118 2.92 7.69 -10.96
N GLU A 119 2.37 8.60 -10.17
CA GLU A 119 1.16 8.36 -9.38
C GLU A 119 0.00 9.14 -10.02
N ALA A 120 -1.19 8.54 -10.07
CA ALA A 120 -2.39 9.22 -10.53
C ALA A 120 -3.62 8.91 -9.66
N THR A 121 -4.44 9.93 -9.43
CA THR A 121 -5.64 9.89 -8.59
C THR A 121 -6.84 10.49 -9.34
N PRO A 122 -8.10 10.22 -8.93
CA PRO A 122 -9.24 10.85 -9.57
C PRO A 122 -9.22 12.37 -9.33
N GLY A 123 -9.79 13.16 -10.24
CA GLY A 123 -9.77 14.63 -10.14
C GLY A 123 -10.54 15.20 -8.93
N LYS A 124 -11.43 14.39 -8.36
CA LYS A 124 -12.15 14.65 -7.10
C LYS A 124 -12.35 13.32 -6.37
N PRO A 125 -12.54 13.34 -5.05
CA PRO A 125 -12.94 12.14 -4.33
C PRO A 125 -14.31 11.63 -4.83
N TRP A 126 -14.44 10.32 -4.84
CA TRP A 126 -15.68 9.60 -5.11
C TRP A 126 -16.71 9.81 -3.99
N GLY A 127 -17.97 9.86 -4.39
CA GLY A 127 -19.13 10.01 -3.53
C GLY A 127 -19.66 8.68 -2.96
N ILE A 128 -20.90 8.74 -2.49
CA ILE A 128 -21.58 7.64 -1.79
C ILE A 128 -22.44 6.77 -2.71
N GLU A 129 -22.79 7.27 -3.89
CA GLU A 129 -23.69 6.58 -4.81
C GLU A 129 -23.05 5.28 -5.33
N PHE A 130 -23.84 4.21 -5.42
CA PHE A 130 -23.33 2.92 -5.92
C PHE A 130 -22.89 2.99 -7.37
N ARG A 131 -23.53 3.85 -8.17
CA ARG A 131 -23.17 4.04 -9.58
C ARG A 131 -21.77 4.60 -9.75
N GLU A 132 -21.29 5.44 -8.84
CA GLU A 132 -19.92 5.98 -8.87
C GLU A 132 -18.86 4.89 -8.68
N LEU A 133 -19.20 3.74 -8.06
CA LEU A 133 -18.29 2.59 -7.96
C LEU A 133 -17.94 2.03 -9.36
N LEU A 134 -18.82 2.20 -10.34
CA LEU A 134 -18.57 1.76 -11.71
C LEU A 134 -17.74 2.75 -12.53
N ASP A 135 -17.57 3.98 -12.05
CA ASP A 135 -16.78 5.01 -12.73
C ASP A 135 -15.27 4.88 -12.43
N VAL A 136 -14.89 4.02 -11.48
CA VAL A 136 -13.50 3.77 -11.07
C VAL A 136 -12.66 3.19 -12.21
N GLU A 137 -13.09 2.08 -12.82
CA GLU A 137 -12.38 1.45 -13.93
C GLU A 137 -12.23 2.41 -15.13
N PRO A 138 -13.31 3.05 -15.65
CA PRO A 138 -13.19 4.06 -16.69
C PRO A 138 -12.23 5.20 -16.33
N ASN A 139 -12.19 5.62 -15.07
CA ASN A 139 -11.29 6.68 -14.62
C ASN A 139 -9.83 6.24 -14.57
N MET A 140 -9.54 5.01 -14.11
CA MET A 140 -8.19 4.43 -14.17
C MET A 140 -7.71 4.27 -15.62
N VAL A 141 -8.58 3.80 -16.52
CA VAL A 141 -8.28 3.74 -17.96
C VAL A 141 -7.99 5.13 -18.52
N LEU A 142 -8.81 6.13 -18.17
CA LEU A 142 -8.60 7.52 -18.59
C LEU A 142 -7.25 8.07 -18.10
N ARG A 143 -6.83 7.76 -16.86
CA ARG A 143 -5.51 8.15 -16.34
C ARG A 143 -4.39 7.57 -17.20
N ARG A 144 -4.47 6.28 -17.54
CA ARG A 144 -3.46 5.61 -18.37
C ARG A 144 -3.39 6.20 -19.79
N VAL A 145 -4.54 6.48 -20.39
CA VAL A 145 -4.63 7.14 -21.71
C VAL A 145 -4.00 8.53 -21.67
N ILE A 146 -4.39 9.36 -20.69
CA ILE A 146 -3.82 10.71 -20.53
C ILE A 146 -2.30 10.61 -20.32
N ALA A 147 -1.81 9.71 -19.46
CA ALA A 147 -0.39 9.54 -19.24
C ALA A 147 0.35 9.17 -20.54
N LYS A 148 -0.14 8.17 -21.29
CA LYS A 148 0.47 7.72 -22.54
C LYS A 148 0.47 8.82 -23.62
N ASP A 149 -0.58 9.63 -23.70
CA ASP A 149 -0.68 10.74 -24.66
C ASP A 149 0.37 11.84 -24.42
N HIS A 150 0.95 11.90 -23.22
CA HIS A 150 1.98 12.86 -22.82
C HIS A 150 3.39 12.24 -22.72
N MET A 151 3.54 10.99 -23.16
CA MET A 151 4.81 10.27 -23.23
C MET A 151 5.38 10.27 -24.65
N ARG A 152 6.65 9.90 -24.80
CA ARG A 152 7.20 9.57 -26.13
C ARG A 152 6.49 8.35 -26.71
N ALA A 153 6.58 8.19 -28.03
CA ALA A 153 5.95 7.08 -28.74
C ALA A 153 6.41 5.71 -28.22
N ASP A 154 7.68 5.59 -27.84
CA ASP A 154 8.36 4.41 -27.30
C ASP A 154 8.22 4.24 -25.78
N GLU A 155 7.56 5.16 -25.07
CA GLU A 155 7.39 5.10 -23.60
C GLU A 155 5.99 4.62 -23.21
N HIS A 156 5.88 3.70 -22.25
CA HIS A 156 4.60 3.11 -21.85
C HIS A 156 4.40 3.17 -20.32
N PRO A 157 3.22 3.61 -19.84
CA PRO A 157 2.84 3.45 -18.44
C PRO A 157 2.32 2.03 -18.19
N ILE A 158 3.05 1.24 -17.43
CA ILE A 158 2.67 -0.12 -17.04
C ILE A 158 2.37 -0.19 -15.54
N THR A 159 1.46 -1.09 -15.16
CA THR A 159 1.15 -1.38 -13.76
C THR A 159 1.75 -2.74 -13.39
N LEU A 160 3.03 -2.71 -13.02
CA LEU A 160 3.71 -3.80 -12.33
C LEU A 160 4.21 -3.26 -11.00
N THR A 161 4.15 -4.07 -9.95
CA THR A 161 4.63 -3.65 -8.63
C THR A 161 6.12 -3.30 -8.65
N THR A 162 6.97 -4.09 -9.29
CA THR A 162 8.40 -3.78 -9.36
C THR A 162 8.91 -4.10 -10.76
N PHE A 163 9.82 -3.29 -11.28
CA PHE A 163 10.49 -3.61 -12.53
C PHE A 163 11.40 -4.83 -12.32
N PRO A 164 11.18 -5.96 -13.02
CA PRO A 164 11.81 -7.24 -12.68
C PRO A 164 13.35 -7.20 -12.68
N ARG A 165 13.96 -6.36 -13.53
CA ARG A 165 15.41 -6.26 -13.73
C ARG A 165 16.03 -4.96 -13.22
N ILE A 166 15.36 -4.20 -12.34
CA ILE A 166 15.96 -3.00 -11.74
C ILE A 166 17.25 -3.37 -11.01
N GLY A 167 18.34 -2.64 -11.26
CA GLY A 167 19.63 -2.88 -10.63
C GLY A 167 20.39 -4.12 -11.12
N CYS A 168 19.95 -4.75 -12.22
CA CYS A 168 20.76 -5.77 -12.89
C CYS A 168 22.04 -5.17 -13.50
N PRO A 169 23.13 -5.95 -13.65
CA PRO A 169 24.28 -5.53 -14.44
C PRO A 169 23.87 -5.17 -15.87
N GLY A 170 24.50 -4.14 -16.42
CA GLY A 170 24.20 -3.64 -17.77
C GLY A 170 23.34 -2.37 -17.74
N VAL A 171 22.54 -2.18 -18.80
CA VAL A 171 21.70 -1.00 -18.98
C VAL A 171 20.25 -1.38 -18.67
N PHE A 172 19.64 -0.70 -17.70
CA PHE A 172 18.23 -0.89 -17.33
C PHE A 172 17.45 0.43 -17.22
N THR A 173 18.07 1.56 -17.56
CA THR A 173 17.43 2.89 -17.57
C THR A 173 17.70 3.63 -18.88
N ASP A 174 16.77 4.50 -19.28
CA ASP A 174 16.94 5.50 -20.33
C ASP A 174 16.64 6.92 -19.79
N PRO A 175 17.59 7.87 -19.82
CA PRO A 175 18.99 7.68 -20.21
C PRO A 175 19.74 6.76 -19.23
N TYR A 176 20.84 6.18 -19.72
CA TYR A 176 21.76 5.42 -18.91
C TYR A 176 22.59 6.33 -18.01
N TYR A 177 22.75 5.94 -16.75
CA TYR A 177 23.70 6.51 -15.81
C TYR A 177 24.56 5.40 -15.19
N PRO A 178 25.86 5.65 -14.94
CA PRO A 178 26.69 4.73 -14.18
C PRO A 178 26.10 4.46 -12.79
N VAL A 179 26.13 3.21 -12.34
CA VAL A 179 25.73 2.84 -10.98
C VAL A 179 26.58 3.58 -9.94
N SER A 180 26.05 3.69 -8.71
CA SER A 180 26.66 4.43 -7.61
C SER A 180 26.55 5.95 -7.77
N GLY A 181 26.60 6.63 -6.64
CA GLY A 181 26.44 8.08 -6.52
C GLY A 181 26.52 8.51 -5.06
N PRO A 182 26.82 9.80 -4.78
CA PRO A 182 27.05 10.28 -3.42
C PRO A 182 25.84 10.16 -2.48
N ARG A 183 24.60 10.08 -3.02
CA ARG A 183 23.36 10.03 -2.23
C ARG A 183 23.04 8.59 -1.81
N LEU A 184 22.74 7.71 -2.77
CA LEU A 184 22.34 6.33 -2.51
C LEU A 184 23.54 5.43 -2.20
N ARG A 185 24.71 5.66 -2.84
CA ARG A 185 25.93 4.84 -2.73
C ARG A 185 25.71 3.35 -3.04
N SER A 186 24.70 3.05 -3.85
CA SER A 186 24.37 1.68 -4.24
C SER A 186 25.38 1.17 -5.26
N GLN A 187 25.74 -0.11 -5.16
CA GLN A 187 26.52 -0.76 -6.21
C GLN A 187 25.67 -1.17 -7.43
N PHE A 188 24.34 -1.07 -7.33
CA PHE A 188 23.39 -1.60 -8.33
C PHE A 188 22.61 -0.51 -9.07
N VAL A 189 22.37 0.64 -8.45
CA VAL A 189 21.57 1.73 -9.04
C VAL A 189 22.30 3.08 -9.01
N PRO A 190 22.10 3.95 -10.02
CA PRO A 190 22.58 5.33 -10.00
C PRO A 190 21.76 6.19 -9.01
N ASP A 191 22.24 7.38 -8.67
CA ASP A 191 21.45 8.34 -7.88
C ASP A 191 20.23 8.87 -8.68
N GLU A 192 20.39 8.98 -10.01
CA GLU A 192 19.38 9.45 -10.96
C GLU A 192 18.15 8.52 -11.08
N ILE A 193 18.21 7.34 -10.46
CA ILE A 193 17.06 6.45 -10.31
C ILE A 193 15.96 7.10 -9.44
N ALA A 194 16.36 8.00 -8.54
CA ALA A 194 15.47 8.75 -7.67
C ALA A 194 15.01 10.05 -8.35
N ASN A 195 13.80 10.47 -8.02
CA ASN A 195 13.23 11.73 -8.47
C ASN A 195 14.15 12.91 -8.09
N PRO A 196 14.35 13.89 -8.99
CA PRO A 196 15.29 14.99 -8.80
C PRO A 196 14.88 15.99 -7.71
N HIS A 197 13.62 15.99 -7.26
CA HIS A 197 13.16 16.83 -6.17
C HIS A 197 13.91 16.48 -4.89
N ILE A 198 14.59 17.47 -4.29
CA ILE A 198 15.59 17.30 -3.23
C ILE A 198 15.14 16.44 -2.04
N ARG A 199 13.83 16.42 -1.73
CA ARG A 199 13.22 15.53 -0.72
C ARG A 199 13.67 14.08 -0.86
N PHE A 200 13.66 13.51 -2.07
CA PHE A 200 13.90 12.08 -2.30
C PHE A 200 15.38 11.67 -2.12
N PRO A 201 16.37 12.33 -2.76
CA PRO A 201 17.77 12.02 -2.52
C PRO A 201 18.21 12.34 -1.09
N THR A 202 17.67 13.40 -0.45
CA THR A 202 17.95 13.68 0.97
C THR A 202 17.41 12.59 1.87
N LEU A 203 16.18 12.11 1.61
CA LEU A 203 15.59 10.99 2.35
C LEU A 203 16.49 9.74 2.28
N ALA A 204 16.89 9.34 1.07
CA ALA A 204 17.78 8.18 0.88
C ALA A 204 19.14 8.36 1.59
N ALA A 205 19.76 9.54 1.45
CA ALA A 205 21.05 9.84 2.06
C ALA A 205 20.98 9.87 3.59
N ASN A 206 19.97 10.52 4.17
CA ASN A 206 19.83 10.66 5.62
C ASN A 206 19.44 9.34 6.28
N ILE A 207 18.64 8.48 5.64
CA ILE A 207 18.39 7.11 6.14
C ILE A 207 19.70 6.33 6.23
N ARG A 208 20.49 6.29 5.16
CA ARG A 208 21.79 5.59 5.13
C ARG A 208 22.74 6.14 6.21
N TRP A 209 22.82 7.46 6.32
CA TRP A 209 23.73 8.11 7.27
C TRP A 209 23.29 7.88 8.73
N ARG A 210 22.00 8.00 9.03
CA ARG A 210 21.44 7.67 10.35
C ARG A 210 21.70 6.21 10.73
N ARG A 211 21.43 5.30 9.81
CA ARG A 211 21.65 3.86 9.99
C ARG A 211 23.13 3.52 10.20
N GLY A 212 24.04 4.34 9.68
CA GLY A 212 25.50 4.16 9.74
C GLY A 212 26.03 3.08 8.79
N ARG A 213 25.19 2.59 7.89
CA ARG A 213 25.46 1.57 6.85
C ARG A 213 24.38 1.65 5.78
N LYS A 214 24.56 0.97 4.65
CA LYS A 214 23.50 0.88 3.64
C LYS A 214 22.26 0.17 4.20
N VAL A 215 21.12 0.44 3.58
CA VAL A 215 19.93 -0.39 3.80
C VAL A 215 20.22 -1.80 3.29
N GLU A 216 19.61 -2.79 3.91
CA GLU A 216 19.95 -4.20 3.69
C GLU A 216 18.67 -4.95 3.31
N VAL A 217 18.44 -5.09 2.00
CA VAL A 217 17.24 -5.70 1.44
C VAL A 217 17.60 -7.07 0.87
N ASN A 218 17.53 -8.09 1.72
CA ASN A 218 17.82 -9.48 1.35
C ASN A 218 16.52 -10.25 1.09
N VAL A 219 16.30 -10.68 -0.15
CA VAL A 219 15.10 -11.43 -0.56
C VAL A 219 15.46 -12.88 -0.83
N PRO A 220 14.79 -13.87 -0.21
CA PRO A 220 15.08 -15.28 -0.49
C PRO A 220 15.01 -15.56 -1.99
N VAL A 221 16.04 -16.15 -2.58
CA VAL A 221 16.02 -16.56 -3.99
C VAL A 221 15.15 -17.80 -4.13
N TYR A 222 14.38 -17.89 -5.21
CA TYR A 222 13.66 -19.11 -5.55
C TYR A 222 14.67 -20.24 -5.83
N LYS A 223 14.45 -21.42 -5.26
CA LYS A 223 15.26 -22.61 -5.54
C LYS A 223 14.57 -23.46 -6.60
N ASP A 224 14.97 -23.26 -7.86
CA ASP A 224 14.56 -24.08 -8.99
C ASP A 224 15.56 -25.24 -9.22
N LYS A 225 15.30 -26.07 -10.23
CA LYS A 225 16.02 -27.31 -10.53
C LYS A 225 17.52 -27.12 -10.74
N ASN A 226 17.91 -26.04 -11.42
CA ASN A 226 19.30 -25.72 -11.78
C ASN A 226 19.84 -24.53 -10.97
N THR A 227 19.07 -24.01 -10.00
CA THR A 227 19.57 -22.96 -9.10
C THR A 227 20.66 -23.56 -8.20
N PRO A 228 21.90 -23.04 -8.22
CA PRO A 228 22.96 -23.58 -7.36
C PRO A 228 22.59 -23.42 -5.88
N TRP A 229 23.05 -24.34 -5.03
CA TRP A 229 22.77 -24.29 -3.59
C TRP A 229 24.00 -24.70 -2.75
N PRO A 230 24.52 -23.84 -1.86
CA PRO A 230 24.06 -22.48 -1.59
C PRO A 230 24.18 -21.57 -2.82
N TRP A 231 23.17 -20.75 -3.05
CA TRP A 231 23.18 -19.74 -4.09
C TRP A 231 23.91 -18.50 -3.58
N LYS A 232 24.77 -17.92 -4.41
CA LYS A 232 25.39 -16.62 -4.13
C LYS A 232 24.95 -15.65 -5.18
N ASP A 233 24.54 -14.46 -4.76
CA ASP A 233 24.12 -13.43 -5.69
C ASP A 233 25.27 -13.05 -6.63
N PRO A 234 25.19 -13.42 -7.92
CA PRO A 234 26.32 -13.25 -8.83
C PRO A 234 26.53 -11.78 -9.23
N THR A 235 25.63 -10.89 -8.84
CA THR A 235 25.70 -9.46 -9.19
C THR A 235 26.39 -8.62 -8.12
N VAL A 236 26.67 -9.18 -6.93
CA VAL A 236 27.36 -8.47 -5.84
C VAL A 236 28.84 -8.35 -6.17
N ASN A 237 29.35 -7.11 -6.17
CA ASN A 237 30.76 -6.83 -6.37
C ASN A 237 31.49 -6.73 -5.02
N TYR A 238 32.14 -7.82 -4.61
CA TYR A 238 32.92 -7.88 -3.37
C TYR A 238 34.28 -7.16 -3.44
N ASP A 239 34.69 -6.67 -4.62
CA ASP A 239 35.94 -5.92 -4.81
C ASP A 239 35.68 -4.40 -4.95
N LEU A 240 34.44 -3.94 -4.77
CA LEU A 240 34.09 -2.51 -4.80
C LEU A 240 34.56 -1.82 -3.51
N HIS A 241 35.23 -0.67 -3.65
CA HIS A 241 35.78 0.14 -2.56
C HIS A 241 35.60 1.66 -2.79
N GLN A 242 34.50 2.07 -3.42
CA GLN A 242 34.24 3.49 -3.70
C GLN A 242 33.80 4.23 -2.43
N TRP A 243 33.03 3.56 -1.59
CA TRP A 243 32.49 4.07 -0.33
C TRP A 243 32.88 3.16 0.83
N ALA A 244 32.91 3.72 2.04
CA ALA A 244 33.15 2.92 3.25
C ALA A 244 32.08 1.82 3.40
N GLU A 245 30.83 2.11 3.03
CA GLU A 245 29.73 1.15 3.09
C GLU A 245 29.82 0.02 2.06
N ASP A 246 30.76 0.05 1.11
CA ASP A 246 30.98 -1.11 0.23
C ASP A 246 31.54 -2.31 1.00
N ASP A 247 32.14 -2.09 2.18
CA ASP A 247 32.56 -3.16 3.09
C ASP A 247 31.37 -3.92 3.70
N ASP A 248 30.14 -3.41 3.63
CA ASP A 248 28.95 -4.04 4.21
C ASP A 248 28.76 -5.48 3.69
N VAL A 249 28.96 -5.72 2.39
CA VAL A 249 28.81 -7.06 1.79
C VAL A 249 29.91 -8.02 2.23
N ARG A 250 31.14 -7.54 2.43
CA ARG A 250 32.27 -8.30 3.01
C ARG A 250 32.05 -8.62 4.48
N ASN A 251 31.23 -7.82 5.16
CA ASN A 251 30.81 -7.99 6.55
C ASN A 251 29.46 -8.73 6.69
N GLY A 252 28.99 -9.40 5.63
CA GLY A 252 27.84 -10.30 5.69
C GLY A 252 26.48 -9.68 5.32
N ALA A 253 26.45 -8.48 4.73
CA ALA A 253 25.19 -7.88 4.28
C ALA A 253 24.54 -8.63 3.11
N ALA A 254 25.31 -9.43 2.36
CA ALA A 254 24.84 -10.29 1.26
C ALA A 254 24.96 -11.79 1.65
N PRO A 255 23.98 -12.35 2.39
CA PRO A 255 24.02 -13.74 2.82
C PRO A 255 23.71 -14.72 1.68
N ASP A 256 24.22 -15.94 1.79
CA ASP A 256 23.90 -17.05 0.88
C ASP A 256 22.37 -17.27 0.79
N ASN A 257 21.89 -17.55 -0.42
CA ASN A 257 20.49 -17.82 -0.79
C ASN A 257 19.56 -16.60 -0.76
N PHE A 258 20.11 -15.38 -0.78
CA PHE A 258 19.32 -14.15 -0.85
C PHE A 258 19.79 -13.25 -1.98
N ILE A 259 18.84 -12.78 -2.79
CA ILE A 259 19.02 -11.65 -3.70
C ILE A 259 19.30 -10.42 -2.84
N HIS A 260 20.50 -9.83 -2.99
CA HIS A 260 20.96 -8.72 -2.15
C HIS A 260 20.72 -7.38 -2.83
N MET A 261 20.05 -6.46 -2.17
CA MET A 261 19.77 -5.11 -2.66
C MET A 261 20.12 -4.09 -1.57
N ASP A 262 20.73 -2.96 -1.94
CA ASP A 262 21.40 -2.05 -1.00
C ASP A 262 20.93 -0.58 -1.08
N ALA A 263 19.81 -0.32 -1.74
CA ALA A 263 19.29 1.03 -1.97
C ALA A 263 17.78 1.15 -1.74
N MET A 264 17.35 2.36 -1.37
CA MET A 264 15.94 2.73 -1.20
C MET A 264 15.09 2.47 -2.46
N ALA A 265 15.70 2.57 -3.65
CA ALA A 265 15.03 2.34 -4.93
C ALA A 265 14.46 0.93 -5.10
N PHE A 266 15.01 -0.08 -4.43
CA PHE A 266 14.50 -1.45 -4.51
C PHE A 266 13.20 -1.68 -3.74
N GLY A 267 12.79 -0.70 -2.92
CA GLY A 267 11.51 -0.73 -2.22
C GLY A 267 10.60 0.39 -2.67
N MET A 268 11.03 1.64 -2.46
CA MET A 268 10.25 2.83 -2.84
C MET A 268 10.18 3.06 -4.35
N GLY A 269 10.94 2.32 -5.16
CA GLY A 269 10.75 2.20 -6.61
C GLY A 269 9.70 1.18 -7.02
N SER A 270 8.85 0.72 -6.07
CA SER A 270 7.76 -0.21 -6.33
C SER A 270 6.41 0.49 -6.29
N CYS A 271 5.49 0.05 -7.14
CA CYS A 271 4.13 0.54 -7.27
C CYS A 271 3.15 -0.18 -6.35
N CYS A 272 2.05 0.47 -5.98
CA CYS A 272 0.97 -0.11 -5.21
C CYS A 272 -0.40 0.48 -5.52
N LEU A 273 -1.43 -0.15 -4.96
CA LEU A 273 -2.79 0.34 -4.95
C LEU A 273 -3.14 0.82 -3.54
N GLN A 274 -3.48 2.11 -3.41
CA GLN A 274 -3.85 2.71 -2.12
C GLN A 274 -5.26 3.29 -2.18
N ILE A 275 -6.03 3.14 -1.10
CA ILE A 275 -7.38 3.72 -1.00
C ILE A 275 -7.46 4.58 0.24
N THR A 276 -7.80 5.86 0.07
CA THR A 276 -8.06 6.79 1.17
C THR A 276 -9.57 7.01 1.34
N PHE A 277 -10.07 6.81 2.56
CA PHE A 277 -11.42 7.16 2.98
C PHE A 277 -11.39 8.44 3.80
N GLN A 278 -12.23 9.41 3.48
CA GLN A 278 -12.59 10.50 4.38
C GLN A 278 -13.77 10.06 5.22
N ALA A 279 -13.56 9.88 6.52
CA ALA A 279 -14.62 9.54 7.46
C ALA A 279 -15.50 10.76 7.76
N LYS A 280 -16.74 10.51 8.20
CA LYS A 280 -17.67 11.56 8.65
C LYS A 280 -17.07 12.37 9.78
N ASN A 281 -16.49 11.70 10.77
CA ASN A 281 -15.87 12.32 11.92
C ASN A 281 -14.73 11.44 12.43
N ILE A 282 -14.06 11.92 13.48
CA ILE A 282 -12.91 11.21 14.05
C ILE A 282 -13.27 9.83 14.61
N THR A 283 -14.46 9.66 15.18
CA THR A 283 -14.91 8.39 15.75
C THR A 283 -15.04 7.33 14.67
N GLU A 284 -15.69 7.66 13.56
CA GLU A 284 -15.80 6.76 12.40
C GLU A 284 -14.42 6.49 11.77
N GLY A 285 -13.55 7.51 11.66
CA GLY A 285 -12.19 7.33 11.15
C GLY A 285 -11.35 6.37 12.00
N ARG A 286 -11.38 6.52 13.32
CA ARG A 286 -10.66 5.62 14.24
C ARG A 286 -11.24 4.20 14.20
N LYS A 287 -12.57 4.05 14.10
CA LYS A 287 -13.20 2.74 13.89
C LYS A 287 -12.71 2.10 12.60
N MET A 288 -12.64 2.85 11.50
CA MET A 288 -12.24 2.29 10.22
C MET A 288 -10.76 1.94 10.15
N TYR A 289 -9.89 2.76 10.72
CA TYR A 289 -8.47 2.43 10.87
C TYR A 289 -8.28 1.08 11.59
N ASP A 290 -9.04 0.86 12.66
CA ASP A 290 -8.96 -0.37 13.44
C ASP A 290 -9.54 -1.59 12.74
N GLN A 291 -10.77 -1.49 12.24
CA GLN A 291 -11.49 -2.62 11.65
C GLN A 291 -10.88 -3.09 10.33
N LEU A 292 -10.19 -2.20 9.60
CA LEU A 292 -9.49 -2.56 8.37
C LEU A 292 -8.09 -3.12 8.61
N SER A 293 -7.47 -2.86 9.78
CA SER A 293 -6.09 -3.30 10.04
C SER A 293 -5.89 -4.83 9.90
N PRO A 294 -6.78 -5.70 10.42
CA PRO A 294 -6.68 -7.16 10.21
C PRO A 294 -6.87 -7.63 8.76
N LEU A 295 -7.50 -6.81 7.90
CA LEU A 295 -7.66 -7.11 6.48
C LEU A 295 -6.38 -6.87 5.69
N GLY A 296 -5.48 -6.01 6.18
CA GLY A 296 -4.24 -5.66 5.48
C GLY A 296 -3.42 -6.86 4.98
N PRO A 297 -3.03 -7.82 5.83
CA PRO A 297 -2.27 -9.00 5.40
C PRO A 297 -3.05 -9.93 4.46
N ILE A 298 -4.38 -10.01 4.61
CA ILE A 298 -5.23 -10.84 3.74
C ILE A 298 -5.21 -10.28 2.32
N LEU A 299 -5.39 -8.97 2.19
CA LEU A 299 -5.40 -8.29 0.90
C LEU A 299 -3.99 -8.20 0.31
N LEU A 300 -2.93 -8.12 1.12
CA LEU A 300 -1.54 -8.25 0.65
C LEU A 300 -1.31 -9.61 -0.04
N ALA A 301 -1.73 -10.72 0.59
CA ALA A 301 -1.59 -12.06 0.01
C ALA A 301 -2.49 -12.24 -1.23
N LEU A 302 -3.74 -11.75 -1.19
CA LEU A 302 -4.71 -11.89 -2.27
C LEU A 302 -4.34 -11.08 -3.52
N THR A 303 -3.63 -9.96 -3.35
CA THR A 303 -3.17 -9.08 -4.45
C THR A 303 -1.75 -9.39 -4.91
N ALA A 304 -1.08 -10.40 -4.36
CA ALA A 304 0.34 -10.68 -4.59
C ALA A 304 0.79 -10.55 -6.06
N ALA A 305 1.78 -9.68 -6.33
CA ALA A 305 2.20 -9.33 -7.68
C ALA A 305 3.72 -9.16 -7.87
N THR A 306 4.54 -9.55 -6.88
CA THR A 306 6.00 -9.28 -6.90
C THR A 306 6.86 -10.53 -6.68
N PRO A 307 7.02 -11.40 -7.70
CA PRO A 307 7.82 -12.63 -7.58
C PRO A 307 9.25 -12.51 -8.13
N VAL A 308 9.66 -11.35 -8.67
CA VAL A 308 10.99 -11.13 -9.28
C VAL A 308 11.65 -9.89 -8.68
N TYR A 309 12.92 -10.03 -8.30
CA TYR A 309 13.77 -8.91 -7.90
C TYR A 309 15.13 -9.01 -8.57
N LYS A 310 15.64 -7.88 -9.08
CA LYS A 310 16.99 -7.75 -9.63
C LYS A 310 17.36 -8.86 -10.63
N GLY A 311 16.39 -9.26 -11.46
CA GLY A 311 16.55 -10.29 -12.48
C GLY A 311 16.55 -11.72 -11.97
N PHE A 312 16.05 -11.96 -10.76
CA PHE A 312 15.94 -13.31 -10.19
C PHE A 312 14.52 -13.56 -9.64
N LEU A 313 14.01 -14.77 -9.84
CA LEU A 313 12.82 -15.24 -9.14
C LEU A 313 13.11 -15.28 -7.64
N ALA A 314 12.26 -14.65 -6.85
CA ALA A 314 12.29 -14.65 -5.39
C ALA A 314 11.42 -15.78 -4.83
N ASP A 315 11.62 -16.23 -3.60
CA ASP A 315 10.74 -17.19 -2.89
C ASP A 315 9.71 -16.47 -2.00
N THR A 316 9.20 -15.34 -2.50
CA THR A 316 8.13 -14.52 -1.93
C THR A 316 7.33 -13.89 -3.07
N ASP A 317 6.07 -13.53 -2.84
CA ASP A 317 5.17 -13.01 -3.89
C ASP A 317 4.74 -11.54 -3.71
N VAL A 318 5.24 -10.85 -2.67
CA VAL A 318 4.79 -9.49 -2.31
C VAL A 318 5.96 -8.55 -2.00
N ARG A 319 5.72 -7.23 -2.01
CA ARG A 319 6.76 -6.20 -1.83
C ARG A 319 7.06 -5.76 -0.40
N TRP A 320 6.20 -6.09 0.55
CA TRP A 320 6.06 -5.33 1.80
C TRP A 320 7.34 -5.31 2.67
N ASN A 321 8.00 -6.45 2.86
CA ASN A 321 9.23 -6.54 3.63
C ASN A 321 10.41 -5.87 2.90
N GLN A 322 10.39 -5.85 1.57
CA GLN A 322 11.42 -5.24 0.74
C GLN A 322 11.34 -3.72 0.84
N ILE A 323 10.14 -3.14 0.67
CA ILE A 323 9.95 -1.71 0.90
C ILE A 323 10.21 -1.34 2.37
N SER A 324 9.79 -2.17 3.33
CA SER A 324 10.09 -2.00 4.76
C SER A 324 11.58 -1.83 5.04
N ARG A 325 12.40 -2.72 4.46
CA ARG A 325 13.86 -2.74 4.65
C ARG A 325 14.57 -1.63 3.87
N SER A 326 14.01 -1.21 2.73
CA SER A 326 14.59 -0.17 1.86
C SER A 326 14.65 1.22 2.50
N VAL A 327 13.87 1.44 3.57
CA VAL A 327 13.82 2.69 4.35
C VAL A 327 13.99 2.47 5.85
N ASP A 328 14.57 1.34 6.24
CA ASP A 328 14.86 1.04 7.64
C ASP A 328 16.07 1.85 8.10
N ASP A 329 15.83 2.91 8.87
CA ASP A 329 16.84 3.82 9.37
C ASP A 329 17.45 3.38 10.72
N ARG A 330 17.01 2.23 11.27
CA ARG A 330 17.40 1.80 12.62
C ARG A 330 18.90 1.54 12.76
N THR A 331 19.48 2.10 13.82
CA THR A 331 20.89 1.86 14.20
C THR A 331 21.08 0.45 14.75
N PRO A 332 22.35 -0.02 14.89
CA PRO A 332 22.63 -1.27 15.60
C PRO A 332 22.15 -1.31 17.07
N GLU A 333 22.07 -0.17 17.77
CA GLU A 333 21.55 -0.12 19.14
C GLU A 333 20.02 -0.28 19.14
N GLU A 334 19.32 0.40 18.23
CA GLU A 334 17.86 0.31 18.07
C GLU A 334 17.42 -1.09 17.62
N LEU A 335 18.21 -1.75 16.76
CA LEU A 335 18.03 -3.17 16.39
C LEU A 335 18.39 -4.14 17.52
N GLY A 336 18.96 -3.63 18.62
CA GLY A 336 19.36 -4.44 19.76
C GLY A 336 20.63 -5.27 19.57
N LYS A 337 21.37 -5.06 18.48
CA LYS A 337 22.67 -5.69 18.19
C LYS A 337 23.81 -5.12 19.05
N LYS A 338 23.66 -3.89 19.54
CA LYS A 338 24.54 -3.24 20.51
C LYS A 338 23.74 -2.77 21.74
N PRO A 339 24.38 -2.57 22.91
CA PRO A 339 23.74 -1.89 24.04
C PRO A 339 23.33 -0.46 23.68
N LEU A 340 22.25 0.05 24.28
CA LEU A 340 21.86 1.46 24.15
C LEU A 340 22.88 2.33 24.89
N GLN A 341 23.50 3.26 24.17
CA GLN A 341 24.42 4.28 24.68
C GLN A 341 24.09 5.65 24.11
N ASN A 342 23.73 5.70 22.83
CA ASN A 342 23.45 6.94 22.10
C ASN A 342 21.98 7.04 21.68
N ASP A 343 21.33 5.90 21.45
CA ASP A 343 19.93 5.83 21.06
C ASP A 343 19.00 5.68 22.26
N ARG A 344 17.75 6.14 22.11
CA ARG A 344 16.77 6.21 23.21
C ARG A 344 16.07 4.88 23.47
N TRP A 345 15.86 4.05 22.43
CA TRP A 345 15.02 2.86 22.51
C TRP A 345 15.53 1.72 21.64
N ARG A 346 15.17 0.48 22.00
CA ARG A 346 15.16 -0.64 21.05
C ARG A 346 13.85 -0.59 20.29
N ILE A 347 13.89 -0.60 18.96
CA ILE A 347 12.71 -0.42 18.12
C ILE A 347 12.45 -1.66 17.27
N PRO A 348 11.35 -2.40 17.50
CA PRO A 348 11.15 -3.73 16.92
C PRO A 348 10.90 -3.70 15.41
N LYS A 349 10.26 -2.63 14.91
CA LYS A 349 9.84 -2.51 13.52
C LYS A 349 10.58 -1.38 12.79
N SER A 350 10.75 -1.51 11.48
CA SER A 350 11.11 -0.37 10.61
C SER A 350 10.03 0.70 10.72
N ARG A 351 10.36 1.94 10.34
CA ARG A 351 9.36 3.01 10.21
C ARG A 351 8.38 2.78 9.07
N TYR A 352 8.76 1.94 8.11
CA TYR A 352 7.85 1.32 7.17
C TYR A 352 7.54 -0.09 7.66
N ALA A 353 6.36 -0.35 8.20
CA ALA A 353 5.99 -1.64 8.77
C ALA A 353 4.48 -1.76 8.98
N SER A 354 4.00 -2.87 9.50
CA SER A 354 2.60 -2.95 9.94
C SER A 354 2.29 -2.02 11.12
N ASN A 355 1.03 -1.60 11.26
CA ASN A 355 0.52 -0.80 12.38
C ASN A 355 0.93 -1.39 13.73
N SER A 356 1.27 -0.53 14.70
CA SER A 356 1.59 -0.96 16.08
C SER A 356 0.46 -0.72 17.07
N THR A 357 -0.61 -0.06 16.66
CA THR A 357 -1.69 0.38 17.57
C THR A 357 -3.05 0.20 16.93
N TYR A 358 -4.04 -0.09 17.77
CA TYR A 358 -5.44 0.21 17.53
C TYR A 358 -5.77 1.53 18.24
N ILE A 359 -6.62 2.35 17.62
CA ILE A 359 -6.87 3.73 18.04
C ILE A 359 -8.33 4.03 18.30
N SER A 360 -9.30 3.18 17.99
CA SER A 360 -10.73 3.43 18.24
C SER A 360 -11.06 3.52 19.73
N THR A 361 -12.15 4.21 20.08
CA THR A 361 -12.77 4.15 21.41
C THR A 361 -13.85 3.07 21.52
N ASP A 362 -13.87 2.10 20.59
CA ASP A 362 -14.81 0.99 20.58
C ASP A 362 -14.72 0.20 21.91
N ALA A 363 -15.89 -0.13 22.48
CA ALA A 363 -16.00 -0.88 23.73
C ALA A 363 -15.57 -2.36 23.56
N ARG A 364 -15.56 -2.87 22.33
CA ARG A 364 -15.10 -4.24 21.99
C ARG A 364 -13.59 -4.35 21.89
N LEU A 365 -12.87 -3.22 21.81
CA LEU A 365 -11.42 -3.19 21.80
C LEU A 365 -10.88 -3.47 23.21
N ARG A 366 -10.59 -4.76 23.44
CA ARG A 366 -10.05 -5.30 24.69
C ARG A 366 -8.58 -4.92 24.89
N PRO A 367 -8.12 -4.70 26.14
CA PRO A 367 -6.70 -4.45 26.43
C PRO A 367 -5.73 -5.51 25.88
N GLU A 368 -6.17 -6.77 25.85
CA GLU A 368 -5.40 -7.91 25.35
C GLU A 368 -5.12 -7.84 23.84
N TYR A 369 -5.78 -6.92 23.12
CA TYR A 369 -5.49 -6.69 21.71
C TYR A 369 -4.29 -5.78 21.45
N PHE A 370 -3.82 -5.05 22.47
CA PHE A 370 -2.69 -4.13 22.34
C PHE A 370 -1.35 -4.84 22.44
N ASP A 371 -0.30 -4.23 21.88
CA ASP A 371 1.07 -4.69 22.08
C ASP A 371 1.56 -4.27 23.47
N PRO A 372 1.85 -5.21 24.40
CA PRO A 372 2.35 -4.88 25.73
C PRO A 372 3.77 -4.30 25.71
N ASN A 373 4.50 -4.44 24.61
CA ASN A 373 5.88 -3.97 24.43
C ASN A 373 5.97 -2.73 23.53
N LEU A 374 4.84 -2.04 23.31
CA LEU A 374 4.80 -0.85 22.47
C LEU A 374 5.75 0.23 23.00
N VAL A 375 6.70 0.62 22.16
CA VAL A 375 7.65 1.71 22.47
C VAL A 375 6.97 3.05 22.22
N ILE A 376 6.91 3.90 23.25
CA ILE A 376 6.37 5.25 23.15
C ILE A 376 7.27 6.27 23.85
N ASP A 377 7.17 7.52 23.43
CA ASP A 377 7.69 8.65 24.21
C ASP A 377 6.63 9.12 25.21
N GLU A 378 6.76 8.71 26.46
CA GLU A 378 5.80 9.04 27.54
C GLU A 378 5.65 10.54 27.76
N SER A 379 6.72 11.32 27.55
CA SER A 379 6.67 12.78 27.70
C SER A 379 5.81 13.42 26.61
N ILE A 380 5.89 12.90 25.37
CA ILE A 380 5.05 13.34 24.26
C ILE A 380 3.61 12.89 24.48
N LYS A 381 3.39 11.65 24.92
CA LYS A 381 2.05 11.15 25.27
C LYS A 381 1.38 12.08 26.28
N GLN A 382 2.07 12.43 27.37
CA GLN A 382 1.52 13.31 28.41
C GLN A 382 1.17 14.70 27.84
N LYS A 383 2.04 15.30 27.02
CA LYS A 383 1.76 16.60 26.36
C LYS A 383 0.49 16.54 25.50
N LEU A 384 0.27 15.45 24.78
CA LEU A 384 -0.93 15.26 23.95
C LEU A 384 -2.19 15.11 24.81
N ILE A 385 -2.10 14.38 25.92
CA ILE A 385 -3.20 14.24 26.91
C ILE A 385 -3.53 15.59 27.55
N ASP A 386 -2.52 16.35 27.98
CA ASP A 386 -2.69 17.68 28.56
C ASP A 386 -3.31 18.67 27.55
N GLY A 387 -3.04 18.46 26.25
CA GLY A 387 -3.68 19.15 25.14
C GLY A 387 -5.12 18.71 24.83
N GLY A 388 -5.67 17.76 25.60
CA GLY A 388 -7.05 17.30 25.52
C GLY A 388 -7.28 16.16 24.55
N MET A 389 -6.24 15.43 24.13
CA MET A 389 -6.37 14.19 23.36
C MET A 389 -6.61 13.00 24.31
N ASP A 390 -7.40 12.00 23.90
CA ASP A 390 -7.58 10.80 24.72
C ASP A 390 -6.34 9.89 24.70
N ASP A 391 -6.23 9.03 25.72
CA ASP A 391 -5.08 8.16 25.95
C ASP A 391 -4.71 7.28 24.74
N ARG A 392 -5.70 6.72 24.03
CA ARG A 392 -5.45 5.81 22.90
C ARG A 392 -4.83 6.56 21.73
N LEU A 393 -5.40 7.71 21.38
CA LEU A 393 -4.89 8.51 20.26
C LEU A 393 -3.55 9.19 20.61
N ALA A 394 -3.39 9.65 21.86
CA ALA A 394 -2.11 10.19 22.34
C ALA A 394 -0.99 9.13 22.29
N THR A 395 -1.29 7.89 22.67
CA THR A 395 -0.35 6.75 22.57
C THR A 395 0.06 6.48 21.13
N HIS A 396 -0.88 6.51 20.18
CA HIS A 396 -0.59 6.34 18.75
C HIS A 396 0.42 7.37 18.24
N PHE A 397 0.17 8.67 18.46
CA PHE A 397 1.09 9.70 18.00
C PHE A 397 2.42 9.69 18.78
N ALA A 398 2.40 9.42 20.08
CA ALA A 398 3.63 9.26 20.86
C ALA A 398 4.51 8.10 20.34
N HIS A 399 3.91 7.03 19.81
CA HIS A 399 4.63 5.97 19.13
C HIS A 399 5.27 6.45 17.81
N LEU A 400 4.56 7.21 16.98
CA LEU A 400 5.11 7.73 15.71
C LEU A 400 6.31 8.66 15.94
N PHE A 401 6.27 9.45 17.03
CA PHE A 401 7.29 10.42 17.39
C PHE A 401 8.55 9.83 18.04
N ILE A 402 8.63 8.51 18.24
CA ILE A 402 9.89 7.85 18.61
C ILE A 402 10.93 7.92 17.48
N ARG A 403 10.50 8.20 16.25
CA ARG A 403 11.39 8.31 15.09
C ARG A 403 12.06 9.68 15.03
N ASP A 404 13.24 9.73 14.44
CA ASP A 404 13.84 11.01 14.05
C ASP A 404 13.17 11.55 12.77
N PRO A 405 13.01 12.87 12.63
CA PRO A 405 12.72 13.50 11.35
C PRO A 405 13.91 13.29 10.39
N ILE A 406 13.63 12.92 9.14
CA ILE A 406 14.70 12.54 8.18
C ILE A 406 14.89 13.56 7.06
N VAL A 407 13.88 14.38 6.75
CA VAL A 407 14.01 15.43 5.73
C VAL A 407 13.55 16.74 6.34
N ILE A 408 14.50 17.56 6.78
CA ILE A 408 14.23 18.88 7.37
C ILE A 408 14.74 19.94 6.40
N PHE A 409 13.93 20.95 6.13
CA PHE A 409 14.34 22.14 5.37
C PHE A 409 14.76 23.25 6.33
N GLU A 410 15.83 23.97 5.98
CA GLU A 410 16.37 25.07 6.80
C GLU A 410 15.33 26.18 6.99
N GLU A 411 14.57 26.49 5.95
CA GLU A 411 13.56 27.54 5.92
C GLU A 411 12.39 27.25 6.88
N ASP A 412 12.06 25.97 7.07
CA ASP A 412 11.01 25.55 8.02
C ASP A 412 11.46 25.78 9.48
N LEU A 413 12.75 25.97 9.75
CA LEU A 413 13.28 26.17 11.11
C LEU A 413 13.31 27.64 11.56
N GLU A 414 12.99 28.60 10.67
CA GLU A 414 13.08 30.03 10.98
C GLU A 414 12.07 30.47 12.05
N SER A 415 10.84 29.94 12.00
CA SER A 415 9.79 30.23 12.98
C SER A 415 8.68 29.17 12.96
N LEU A 416 8.07 28.93 14.12
CA LEU A 416 6.91 28.03 14.22
C LEU A 416 5.66 28.68 13.62
N ASP A 417 5.18 28.13 12.51
CA ASP A 417 3.92 28.49 11.88
C ASP A 417 2.83 27.44 12.19
N LEU A 418 1.83 27.82 13.00
CA LEU A 418 0.69 26.97 13.35
C LEU A 418 -0.41 26.91 12.27
N SER A 419 -0.24 27.67 11.18
CA SER A 419 -1.05 27.53 9.96
C SER A 419 -0.47 26.54 8.95
N LYS A 420 0.68 25.93 9.28
CA LYS A 420 1.31 24.84 8.52
C LYS A 420 1.32 23.54 9.33
N THR A 421 1.72 22.46 8.67
CA THR A 421 1.83 21.11 9.27
C THR A 421 3.15 20.43 8.93
N ASP A 422 4.13 21.16 8.42
CA ASP A 422 5.40 20.68 7.90
C ASP A 422 6.21 19.88 8.93
N HIS A 423 6.32 20.35 10.18
CA HIS A 423 7.02 19.61 11.25
C HIS A 423 6.28 18.34 11.68
N PHE A 424 4.94 18.40 11.79
CA PHE A 424 4.13 17.23 12.08
C PHE A 424 4.24 16.20 10.93
N GLU A 425 4.09 16.64 9.69
CA GLU A 425 4.19 15.81 8.49
C GLU A 425 5.60 15.26 8.26
N ASN A 426 6.65 15.90 8.79
CA ASN A 426 8.00 15.34 8.79
C ASN A 426 8.03 13.95 9.42
N ILE A 427 7.33 13.77 10.54
CA ILE A 427 7.21 12.52 11.27
C ILE A 427 6.09 11.65 10.68
N GLN A 428 4.89 12.21 10.50
CA GLN A 428 3.72 11.47 10.04
C GLN A 428 3.91 10.88 8.64
N SER A 429 4.39 11.67 7.68
CA SER A 429 4.57 11.23 6.30
C SER A 429 5.71 10.22 6.12
N THR A 430 6.61 10.11 7.10
CA THR A 430 7.76 9.17 7.10
C THR A 430 7.63 8.01 8.08
N ASN A 431 6.45 7.85 8.68
CA ASN A 431 6.00 6.58 9.24
C ASN A 431 5.00 5.96 8.25
N TRP A 432 5.41 4.90 7.57
CA TRP A 432 4.64 4.25 6.51
C TRP A 432 4.06 2.94 7.02
N GLN A 433 2.82 3.00 7.48
CA GLN A 433 2.12 1.83 7.98
C GLN A 433 1.17 1.24 6.93
N HIS A 434 0.64 0.03 7.15
CA HIS A 434 -0.35 -0.56 6.24
C HIS A 434 -1.71 0.14 6.33
N MET A 435 -2.03 0.72 7.49
CA MET A 435 -3.03 1.76 7.61
C MET A 435 -2.38 3.07 8.00
N ARG A 436 -2.89 4.19 7.47
CA ARG A 436 -2.50 5.52 7.94
C ARG A 436 -3.73 6.29 8.39
N PHE A 437 -3.70 6.78 9.64
CA PHE A 437 -4.68 7.73 10.14
C PHE A 437 -4.21 9.14 9.81
N LYS A 438 -4.98 9.88 9.00
CA LYS A 438 -4.58 11.17 8.41
C LYS A 438 -5.42 12.30 9.01
N PRO A 439 -4.85 13.14 9.89
CA PRO A 439 -5.52 14.35 10.34
C PRO A 439 -5.89 15.28 9.16
N PRO A 440 -6.85 16.20 9.37
CA PRO A 440 -7.09 17.29 8.43
C PRO A 440 -5.84 18.13 8.15
N PRO A 441 -5.69 18.68 6.93
CA PRO A 441 -4.68 19.70 6.65
C PRO A 441 -4.89 20.97 7.51
N ALA A 442 -3.88 21.84 7.59
CA ALA A 442 -3.97 23.04 8.44
C ALA A 442 -5.08 24.02 8.02
N ASP A 443 -5.41 24.10 6.72
CA ASP A 443 -6.55 24.89 6.22
C ASP A 443 -7.92 24.30 6.61
N ASN A 444 -7.91 23.09 7.19
CA ASN A 444 -9.07 22.34 7.67
C ASN A 444 -10.16 22.18 6.61
N THR A 445 -9.80 22.13 5.33
CA THR A 445 -10.76 21.96 4.22
C THR A 445 -11.30 20.52 4.14
N ILE A 446 -10.44 19.54 4.38
CA ILE A 446 -10.74 18.09 4.25
C ILE A 446 -10.91 17.44 5.63
N GLY A 447 -11.71 16.38 5.73
CA GLY A 447 -12.01 15.68 6.99
C GLY A 447 -10.91 14.75 7.50
N TRP A 448 -11.20 14.03 8.59
CA TRP A 448 -10.36 12.94 9.09
C TRP A 448 -10.34 11.80 8.10
N ARG A 449 -9.16 11.28 7.78
CA ARG A 449 -8.99 10.26 6.75
C ARG A 449 -8.30 9.01 7.25
N VAL A 450 -8.56 7.89 6.59
CA VAL A 450 -7.90 6.60 6.80
C VAL A 450 -7.46 6.09 5.45
N GLU A 451 -6.21 5.67 5.33
CA GLU A 451 -5.64 5.17 4.09
C GLU A 451 -5.25 3.70 4.25
N PHE A 452 -5.75 2.85 3.35
CA PHE A 452 -5.46 1.42 3.24
C PHE A 452 -4.38 1.24 2.17
N ARG A 453 -3.19 0.79 2.58
CA ARG A 453 -1.94 0.83 1.79
C ARG A 453 -1.29 -0.53 1.41
N PRO A 454 -1.74 -1.71 1.87
CA PRO A 454 -0.96 -2.93 1.68
C PRO A 454 -1.05 -3.52 0.27
N MET A 455 -2.10 -3.24 -0.50
CA MET A 455 -2.34 -3.92 -1.78
C MET A 455 -1.22 -3.67 -2.78
N GLU A 456 -0.86 -4.72 -3.49
CA GLU A 456 0.03 -4.64 -4.64
C GLU A 456 -0.75 -4.04 -5.83
N ILE A 457 -0.08 -3.34 -6.74
CA ILE A 457 -0.73 -2.91 -7.98
C ILE A 457 -0.96 -4.12 -8.90
N GLN A 458 -2.09 -4.15 -9.58
CA GLN A 458 -2.47 -5.23 -10.48
C GLN A 458 -2.21 -4.86 -11.95
N VAL A 459 -2.14 -5.87 -12.82
CA VAL A 459 -1.75 -5.70 -14.23
C VAL A 459 -2.78 -4.86 -15.00
N THR A 460 -4.07 -5.05 -14.75
CA THR A 460 -5.16 -4.33 -15.44
C THR A 460 -5.86 -3.30 -14.58
N ASP A 461 -6.43 -2.29 -15.23
CA ASP A 461 -7.29 -1.30 -14.57
C ASP A 461 -8.58 -1.96 -14.04
N PHE A 462 -9.11 -2.99 -14.71
CA PHE A 462 -10.20 -3.85 -14.21
C PHE A 462 -9.88 -4.50 -12.85
N GLU A 463 -8.71 -5.12 -12.69
CA GLU A 463 -8.31 -5.72 -11.41
C GLU A 463 -8.15 -4.67 -10.31
N ASN A 464 -7.49 -3.55 -10.62
CA ASN A 464 -7.27 -2.46 -9.67
C ASN A 464 -8.61 -1.84 -9.21
N ALA A 465 -9.56 -1.66 -10.14
CA ALA A 465 -10.90 -1.23 -9.83
C ALA A 465 -11.66 -2.26 -8.99
N ALA A 466 -11.54 -3.57 -9.29
CA ALA A 466 -12.21 -4.61 -8.52
C ALA A 466 -11.80 -4.60 -7.04
N PHE A 467 -10.51 -4.53 -6.74
CA PHE A 467 -10.02 -4.46 -5.36
C PHE A 467 -10.37 -3.13 -4.67
N THR A 468 -10.35 -2.03 -5.41
CA THR A 468 -10.78 -0.71 -4.93
C THR A 468 -12.26 -0.73 -4.53
N VAL A 469 -13.13 -1.21 -5.41
CA VAL A 469 -14.58 -1.32 -5.17
C VAL A 469 -14.86 -2.27 -4.01
N PHE A 470 -14.15 -3.39 -3.93
CA PHE A 470 -14.32 -4.35 -2.84
C PHE A 470 -13.99 -3.74 -1.48
N ILE A 471 -12.86 -3.03 -1.32
CA ILE A 471 -12.53 -2.43 -0.03
C ILE A 471 -13.54 -1.35 0.37
N VAL A 472 -14.09 -0.60 -0.59
CA VAL A 472 -15.16 0.38 -0.35
C VAL A 472 -16.48 -0.30 0.06
N LEU A 473 -16.85 -1.41 -0.57
CA LEU A 473 -18.04 -2.15 -0.18
C LEU A 473 -17.88 -2.81 1.20
N ILE A 474 -16.68 -3.29 1.53
CA ILE A 474 -16.36 -3.86 2.84
C ILE A 474 -16.46 -2.81 3.94
N THR A 475 -15.96 -1.58 3.74
CA THR A 475 -16.14 -0.51 4.74
C THR A 475 -17.61 -0.19 4.98
N ARG A 476 -18.42 -0.14 3.91
CA ARG A 476 -19.87 0.04 4.02
C ARG A 476 -20.54 -1.10 4.78
N ALA A 477 -20.16 -2.36 4.53
CA ALA A 477 -20.67 -3.52 5.26
C ALA A 477 -20.25 -3.50 6.74
N ILE A 478 -19.00 -3.16 7.05
CA ILE A 478 -18.49 -3.02 8.43
C ILE A 478 -19.33 -2.01 9.21
N LEU A 479 -19.62 -0.85 8.62
CA LEU A 479 -20.39 0.19 9.28
C LEU A 479 -21.87 -0.17 9.39
N SER A 480 -22.45 -0.74 8.34
CA SER A 480 -23.89 -1.05 8.28
C SER A 480 -24.29 -2.19 9.20
N PHE A 481 -23.43 -3.22 9.31
CA PHE A 481 -23.68 -4.39 10.17
C PHE A 481 -22.97 -4.32 11.52
N ASP A 482 -22.27 -3.21 11.80
CA ASP A 482 -21.44 -3.02 12.99
C ASP A 482 -20.48 -4.21 13.22
N LEU A 483 -19.78 -4.63 12.17
CA LEU A 483 -18.88 -5.78 12.22
C LEU A 483 -17.67 -5.51 13.13
N ASN A 484 -17.15 -6.58 13.71
CA ASN A 484 -15.97 -6.58 14.57
C ASN A 484 -14.91 -7.56 14.05
N PHE A 485 -13.75 -7.06 13.66
CA PHE A 485 -12.60 -7.83 13.20
C PHE A 485 -11.41 -7.79 14.14
N TYR A 486 -11.52 -7.19 15.33
CA TYR A 486 -10.41 -7.13 16.27
C TYR A 486 -9.84 -8.53 16.57
N ILE A 487 -8.52 -8.59 16.46
CA ILE A 487 -7.62 -9.65 16.93
C ILE A 487 -6.39 -8.97 17.55
N PRO A 488 -5.56 -9.65 18.37
CA PRO A 488 -4.38 -9.02 18.91
C PRO A 488 -3.48 -8.46 17.82
N ILE A 489 -2.98 -7.22 17.98
CA ILE A 489 -2.20 -6.54 16.94
C ILE A 489 -0.94 -7.33 16.56
N ALA A 490 -0.34 -8.05 17.51
CA ALA A 490 0.77 -8.97 17.26
C ALA A 490 0.39 -10.11 16.28
N LYS A 491 -0.88 -10.56 16.25
CA LYS A 491 -1.38 -11.52 15.26
C LYS A 491 -1.55 -10.90 13.88
N VAL A 492 -1.83 -9.60 13.80
CA VAL A 492 -1.77 -8.86 12.52
C VAL A 492 -0.33 -8.81 12.01
N ASP A 493 0.65 -8.59 12.89
CA ASP A 493 2.08 -8.62 12.53
C ASP A 493 2.51 -10.02 12.03
N GLU A 494 2.13 -11.10 12.73
CA GLU A 494 2.37 -12.48 12.28
C GLU A 494 1.72 -12.78 10.92
N ASN A 495 0.52 -12.28 10.69
CA ASN A 495 -0.18 -12.40 9.41
C ASN A 495 0.55 -11.64 8.29
N MET A 496 1.12 -10.47 8.56
CA MET A 496 1.90 -9.71 7.57
C MET A 496 3.14 -10.49 7.13
N GLU A 497 3.83 -11.18 8.04
CA GLU A 497 4.92 -12.08 7.67
C GLU A 497 4.43 -13.31 6.89
N THR A 498 3.28 -13.87 7.27
CA THR A 498 2.66 -15.00 6.58
C THR A 498 2.31 -14.67 5.12
N ALA A 499 1.83 -13.44 4.86
CA ALA A 499 1.47 -12.98 3.52
C ALA A 499 2.64 -12.97 2.52
N HIS A 500 3.88 -13.00 2.99
CA HIS A 500 5.05 -13.02 2.11
C HIS A 500 5.34 -14.39 1.51
N ARG A 501 4.87 -15.47 2.12
CA ARG A 501 5.20 -16.81 1.64
C ARG A 501 4.66 -17.01 0.22
N ARG A 502 5.43 -17.69 -0.61
CA ARG A 502 5.01 -18.01 -1.98
C ARG A 502 3.69 -18.81 -1.96
N ASP A 503 2.76 -18.42 -2.82
CA ASP A 503 1.40 -18.93 -2.88
C ASP A 503 0.65 -18.83 -1.53
N ALA A 504 0.95 -17.84 -0.67
CA ALA A 504 0.31 -17.68 0.64
C ALA A 504 -1.22 -17.63 0.56
N VAL A 505 -1.75 -17.02 -0.50
CA VAL A 505 -3.19 -16.97 -0.78
C VAL A 505 -3.85 -18.36 -0.84
N LEU A 506 -3.12 -19.38 -1.28
CA LEU A 506 -3.63 -20.76 -1.43
C LEU A 506 -3.19 -21.68 -0.29
N ASN A 507 -1.96 -21.51 0.20
CA ASN A 507 -1.29 -22.51 1.03
C ASN A 507 -1.25 -22.15 2.52
N GLU A 508 -1.45 -20.88 2.86
CA GLU A 508 -1.26 -20.39 4.22
C GLU A 508 -2.59 -20.09 4.93
N LYS A 509 -2.51 -20.02 6.26
CA LYS A 509 -3.62 -19.62 7.12
C LYS A 509 -3.25 -18.38 7.92
N PHE A 510 -4.23 -17.51 8.08
CA PHE A 510 -4.11 -16.23 8.76
C PHE A 510 -4.99 -16.23 9.99
N HIS A 511 -4.51 -15.66 11.09
CA HIS A 511 -5.31 -15.41 12.27
C HIS A 511 -6.44 -14.43 11.91
N PHE A 512 -7.69 -14.83 12.08
CA PHE A 512 -8.83 -14.00 11.76
C PHE A 512 -9.98 -14.21 12.74
N ARG A 513 -10.83 -13.19 12.88
CA ARG A 513 -12.00 -13.21 13.76
C ARG A 513 -12.93 -14.38 13.40
N LYS A 514 -13.33 -15.18 14.40
CA LYS A 514 -14.33 -16.25 14.20
C LYS A 514 -15.72 -15.69 13.90
N THR A 515 -16.21 -14.81 14.78
CA THR A 515 -17.57 -14.25 14.70
C THR A 515 -17.49 -12.74 14.49
N PRO A 516 -17.79 -12.24 13.27
CA PRO A 516 -17.72 -10.82 12.96
C PRO A 516 -18.94 -10.04 13.49
N PHE A 517 -20.07 -10.70 13.74
CA PHE A 517 -21.27 -10.07 14.25
C PHE A 517 -21.19 -9.86 15.76
N THR A 518 -21.74 -8.75 16.24
CA THR A 518 -21.92 -8.54 17.67
C THR A 518 -22.98 -9.48 18.23
N THR A 519 -22.67 -10.20 19.31
CA THR A 519 -23.68 -10.90 20.11
C THR A 519 -24.61 -9.85 20.73
N ARG A 520 -25.82 -9.69 20.16
CA ARG A 520 -26.86 -8.89 20.82
C ARG A 520 -27.24 -9.61 22.11
N SER A 521 -27.18 -8.92 23.26
CA SER A 521 -27.84 -9.40 24.47
C SER A 521 -29.29 -9.76 24.11
N PRO A 522 -29.79 -10.95 24.49
CA PRO A 522 -31.16 -11.32 24.17
C PRO A 522 -32.09 -10.25 24.71
N ARG A 523 -32.89 -9.63 23.83
CA ARG A 523 -34.02 -8.80 24.27
C ARG A 523 -34.91 -9.71 25.11
N ALA A 524 -34.99 -9.45 26.41
CA ALA A 524 -35.97 -10.10 27.26
C ALA A 524 -37.36 -9.81 26.68
N SER A 525 -37.94 -10.84 26.07
CA SER A 525 -39.33 -10.82 25.61
C SER A 525 -40.23 -10.68 26.83
N GLY A 526 -40.84 -9.49 26.98
CA GLY A 526 -42.13 -9.29 27.63
C GLY A 526 -42.20 -9.40 29.16
N THR A 527 -42.19 -8.26 29.84
CA THR A 527 -43.35 -7.71 30.58
C THR A 527 -42.93 -6.46 31.37
N ASN A 528 -43.78 -5.44 31.36
CA ASN A 528 -43.60 -4.14 31.99
C ASN A 528 -43.35 -4.24 33.50
N THR A 529 -42.13 -3.97 33.95
CA THR A 529 -41.86 -3.34 35.25
C THR A 529 -40.69 -2.34 35.11
N PRO A 530 -40.77 -1.12 35.66
CA PRO A 530 -39.70 -0.15 35.57
C PRO A 530 -38.63 -0.52 36.60
N ASN A 531 -37.46 -0.99 36.15
CA ASN A 531 -36.36 -1.30 37.05
C ASN A 531 -35.19 -0.33 36.87
N ALA A 532 -34.76 0.19 38.03
CA ALA A 532 -33.71 1.16 38.24
C ALA A 532 -32.37 0.75 37.61
N GLY A 533 -31.54 1.76 37.34
CA GLY A 533 -30.23 1.63 36.73
C GLY A 533 -29.38 0.53 37.37
N VAL A 534 -28.90 -0.39 36.53
CA VAL A 534 -27.77 -1.26 36.84
C VAL A 534 -26.77 -1.12 35.69
N SER A 535 -25.80 -0.27 35.94
CA SER A 535 -24.50 -0.19 35.28
C SER A 535 -23.71 -1.47 35.55
N ARG A 536 -23.94 -2.54 34.79
CA ARG A 536 -23.04 -3.70 34.76
C ARG A 536 -22.46 -3.86 33.35
N PRO A 537 -21.12 -3.91 33.20
CA PRO A 537 -20.52 -4.29 31.93
C PRO A 537 -20.93 -5.73 31.58
N PRO A 538 -20.95 -6.12 30.30
CA PRO A 538 -21.10 -7.52 29.94
C PRO A 538 -20.03 -8.33 30.71
N THR A 539 -20.46 -9.35 31.44
CA THR A 539 -19.63 -10.37 32.10
C THR A 539 -18.59 -10.90 31.09
N PRO A 540 -17.38 -11.35 31.51
CA PRO A 540 -16.23 -11.44 30.62
C PRO A 540 -16.52 -12.35 29.43
N LEU A 541 -16.30 -11.80 28.22
CA LEU A 541 -15.94 -12.61 27.06
C LEU A 541 -14.77 -13.51 27.53
N GLY A 542 -14.77 -14.79 27.16
CA GLY A 542 -13.72 -15.75 27.56
C GLY A 542 -12.29 -15.32 27.18
N PRO A 543 -11.32 -16.24 27.23
CA PRO A 543 -9.99 -16.01 26.67
C PRO A 543 -10.03 -15.30 25.31
N VAL A 544 -9.17 -14.30 25.10
CA VAL A 544 -9.15 -13.52 23.85
C VAL A 544 -8.81 -14.42 22.64
N GLU A 545 -8.05 -15.48 22.91
CA GLU A 545 -7.65 -16.54 22.00
C GLU A 545 -8.85 -17.31 21.43
N ASP A 546 -9.98 -17.32 22.14
CA ASP A 546 -11.20 -17.96 21.66
C ASP A 546 -11.92 -17.13 20.59
N GLU A 547 -11.61 -15.82 20.45
CA GLU A 547 -12.29 -14.91 19.51
C GLU A 547 -11.76 -14.99 18.07
N TYR A 548 -10.61 -15.61 17.85
CA TYR A 548 -9.96 -15.72 16.53
C TYR A 548 -9.42 -17.13 16.26
N ARG A 549 -9.23 -17.48 14.98
CA ARG A 549 -8.61 -18.75 14.57
C ARG A 549 -7.83 -18.60 13.26
N PRO A 550 -6.91 -19.52 12.94
CA PRO A 550 -6.33 -19.59 11.61
C PRO A 550 -7.39 -19.94 10.56
N MET A 551 -7.44 -19.16 9.48
CA MET A 551 -8.31 -19.37 8.31
C MET A 551 -7.51 -19.14 7.02
N SER A 552 -7.76 -19.92 5.98
CA SER A 552 -7.24 -19.65 4.64
C SER A 552 -7.85 -18.36 4.07
N VAL A 553 -7.20 -17.75 3.08
CA VAL A 553 -7.77 -16.58 2.38
C VAL A 553 -9.11 -16.94 1.73
N ASN A 554 -9.25 -18.16 1.19
CA ASN A 554 -10.53 -18.63 0.65
C ASN A 554 -11.64 -18.62 1.70
N GLU A 555 -11.40 -19.14 2.90
CA GLU A 555 -12.41 -19.12 3.98
C GLU A 555 -12.76 -17.69 4.39
N ILE A 556 -11.77 -16.79 4.48
CA ILE A 556 -12.01 -15.38 4.83
C ILE A 556 -12.79 -14.66 3.73
N ILE A 557 -12.50 -14.89 2.45
CA ILE A 557 -13.14 -14.18 1.35
C ILE A 557 -14.51 -14.78 1.01
N ASN A 558 -14.59 -16.10 0.87
CA ASN A 558 -15.77 -16.82 0.37
C ASN A 558 -16.62 -17.48 1.46
N GLY A 559 -16.12 -17.57 2.69
CA GLY A 559 -16.81 -18.23 3.80
C GLY A 559 -16.39 -19.70 3.97
N THR A 560 -16.74 -20.30 5.12
CA THR A 560 -16.55 -21.74 5.35
C THR A 560 -17.73 -22.56 4.83
N ALA A 561 -17.48 -23.83 4.51
CA ALA A 561 -18.53 -24.78 4.13
C ALA A 561 -19.66 -24.89 5.18
N ALA A 562 -19.32 -24.78 6.46
CA ALA A 562 -20.29 -24.78 7.57
C ALA A 562 -21.24 -23.57 7.54
N ALA A 563 -20.82 -22.44 6.95
CA ALA A 563 -21.67 -21.26 6.76
C ALA A 563 -22.47 -21.29 5.45
N THR A 564 -22.09 -22.13 4.47
CA THR A 564 -22.70 -22.21 3.14
C THR A 564 -23.59 -23.45 2.92
N GLY A 565 -23.77 -24.28 3.96
CA GLY A 565 -24.58 -25.49 3.93
C GLY A 565 -26.09 -25.26 3.74
N HIS A 566 -26.68 -25.97 2.79
CA HIS A 566 -28.05 -25.87 2.28
C HIS A 566 -29.22 -26.23 3.23
N ASP A 567 -29.00 -26.41 4.53
CA ASP A 567 -30.00 -27.01 5.41
C ASP A 567 -30.63 -26.02 6.41
N GLY A 568 -30.71 -24.71 6.12
CA GLY A 568 -31.47 -23.76 6.94
C GLY A 568 -31.17 -23.78 8.45
N GLY A 569 -30.02 -24.34 8.84
CA GLY A 569 -29.58 -24.51 10.22
C GLY A 569 -29.04 -23.21 10.76
N GLU A 570 -29.24 -22.96 12.05
CA GLU A 570 -28.69 -21.79 12.72
C GLU A 570 -27.18 -21.71 12.52
N PHE A 571 -26.68 -20.51 12.21
CA PHE A 571 -25.25 -20.22 12.08
C PHE A 571 -24.53 -20.57 13.39
N ASP A 572 -23.79 -21.68 13.39
CA ASP A 572 -22.91 -22.03 14.50
C ASP A 572 -21.61 -21.21 14.37
N GLY A 573 -21.49 -20.18 15.21
CA GLY A 573 -20.36 -19.25 15.19
C GLY A 573 -19.01 -19.87 15.59
N ASP A 574 -18.98 -21.10 16.12
CA ASP A 574 -17.73 -21.79 16.44
C ASP A 574 -17.12 -22.51 15.22
N GLU A 575 -17.93 -22.94 14.23
CA GLU A 575 -17.46 -23.63 13.01
C GLU A 575 -17.69 -22.84 11.70
N GLY A 576 -18.68 -21.94 11.67
CA GLY A 576 -19.05 -21.10 10.52
C GLY A 576 -18.35 -19.75 10.49
N PHE A 577 -17.75 -19.36 9.36
CA PHE A 577 -17.40 -17.97 9.05
C PHE A 577 -18.13 -17.56 7.76
N PRO A 578 -18.86 -16.43 7.73
CA PRO A 578 -19.76 -16.10 6.61
C PRO A 578 -19.01 -15.80 5.30
N GLY A 579 -17.78 -15.30 5.37
CA GLY A 579 -17.04 -14.80 4.21
C GLY A 579 -17.24 -13.29 4.01
N LEU A 580 -16.18 -12.59 3.62
CA LEU A 580 -16.22 -11.15 3.36
C LEU A 580 -17.09 -10.80 2.13
N ILE A 581 -17.04 -11.60 1.07
CA ILE A 581 -17.88 -11.35 -0.11
C ILE A 581 -19.36 -11.62 0.19
N PRO A 582 -19.76 -12.74 0.82
CA PRO A 582 -21.14 -12.92 1.26
C PRO A 582 -21.66 -11.80 2.17
N LEU A 583 -20.81 -11.24 3.05
CA LEU A 583 -21.16 -10.05 3.84
C LEU A 583 -21.41 -8.81 2.96
N VAL A 584 -20.58 -8.59 1.93
CA VAL A 584 -20.79 -7.50 0.97
C VAL A 584 -22.08 -7.68 0.17
N GLU A 585 -22.38 -8.89 -0.29
CA GLU A 585 -23.61 -9.18 -1.02
C GLU A 585 -24.84 -8.96 -0.14
N SER A 586 -24.81 -9.45 1.10
CA SER A 586 -25.87 -9.19 2.08
C SER A 586 -26.08 -7.69 2.29
N TYR A 587 -25.00 -6.89 2.31
CA TYR A 587 -25.11 -5.44 2.36
C TYR A 587 -25.76 -4.88 1.09
N LEU A 588 -25.31 -5.28 -0.10
CA LEU A 588 -25.87 -4.85 -1.39
C LEU A 588 -27.35 -5.22 -1.54
N ASP A 589 -27.77 -6.38 -1.03
CA ASP A 589 -29.16 -6.84 -1.06
C ASP A 589 -30.05 -6.10 -0.05
N SER A 590 -29.44 -5.55 1.03
CA SER A 590 -30.15 -4.76 2.05
C SER A 590 -30.42 -3.30 1.63
N VAL A 591 -29.80 -2.85 0.54
CA VAL A 591 -29.89 -1.47 0.03
C VAL A 591 -30.44 -1.45 -1.39
N ASN A 592 -30.98 -0.31 -1.82
CA ASN A 592 -31.59 -0.20 -3.14
C ASN A 592 -30.51 0.06 -4.21
N VAL A 593 -29.95 -0.99 -4.80
CA VAL A 593 -29.03 -0.92 -5.95
C VAL A 593 -29.79 -1.32 -7.21
N ASP A 594 -29.63 -0.56 -8.29
CA ASP A 594 -30.23 -0.95 -9.57
C ASP A 594 -29.57 -2.22 -10.13
N VAL A 595 -30.33 -3.00 -10.89
CA VAL A 595 -29.91 -4.32 -11.37
C VAL A 595 -28.64 -4.25 -12.22
N VAL A 596 -28.49 -3.21 -13.05
CA VAL A 596 -27.32 -3.06 -13.91
C VAL A 596 -26.08 -2.83 -13.06
N THR A 597 -26.17 -1.93 -12.08
CA THR A 597 -25.08 -1.68 -11.14
C THR A 597 -24.74 -2.95 -10.34
N ARG A 598 -25.73 -3.66 -9.82
CA ARG A 598 -25.54 -4.91 -9.07
C ARG A 598 -24.77 -5.96 -9.88
N CYS A 599 -25.13 -6.16 -11.15
CA CYS A 599 -24.47 -7.15 -12.02
C CYS A 599 -23.02 -6.80 -12.36
N GLU A 600 -22.70 -5.51 -12.58
CA GLU A 600 -21.32 -5.09 -12.80
C GLU A 600 -20.48 -5.24 -11.52
N LEU A 601 -21.04 -4.90 -10.35
CA LEU A 601 -20.38 -5.14 -9.06
C LEU A 601 -20.12 -6.64 -8.82
N ASP A 602 -21.06 -7.52 -9.18
CA ASP A 602 -20.86 -8.97 -9.11
C ASP A 602 -19.66 -9.44 -9.94
N THR A 603 -19.41 -8.79 -11.08
CA THR A 603 -18.25 -9.12 -11.92
C THR A 603 -16.93 -8.84 -11.21
N TYR A 604 -16.83 -7.71 -10.49
CA TYR A 604 -15.67 -7.42 -9.65
C TYR A 604 -15.53 -8.39 -8.47
N LEU A 605 -16.64 -8.69 -7.80
CA LEU A 605 -16.62 -9.62 -6.66
C LEU A 605 -16.22 -11.03 -7.11
N ASP A 606 -16.69 -11.50 -8.26
CA ASP A 606 -16.36 -12.82 -8.80
C ASP A 606 -14.86 -12.98 -9.10
N LEU A 607 -14.18 -11.94 -9.58
CA LEU A 607 -12.71 -11.96 -9.72
C LEU A 607 -12.04 -12.28 -8.38
N ILE A 608 -12.46 -11.61 -7.31
CA ILE A 608 -11.88 -11.75 -5.97
C ILE A 608 -12.20 -13.14 -5.38
N ARG A 609 -13.44 -13.64 -5.57
CA ARG A 609 -13.81 -15.01 -5.19
C ARG A 609 -12.90 -16.04 -5.82
N LYS A 610 -12.69 -15.91 -7.13
CA LYS A 610 -11.92 -16.86 -7.94
C LYS A 610 -10.43 -16.82 -7.62
N ARG A 611 -9.88 -15.65 -7.31
CA ARG A 611 -8.51 -15.53 -6.79
C ARG A 611 -8.35 -16.18 -5.43
N ALA A 612 -9.27 -15.92 -4.51
CA ALA A 612 -9.20 -16.48 -3.16
C ALA A 612 -9.33 -18.01 -3.15
N SER A 613 -10.15 -18.57 -4.04
CA SER A 613 -10.31 -20.03 -4.19
C SER A 613 -9.19 -20.72 -4.98
N GLY A 614 -8.37 -19.96 -5.70
CA GLY A 614 -7.35 -20.48 -6.60
C GLY A 614 -7.84 -20.91 -7.98
N GLU A 615 -9.12 -20.69 -8.31
CA GLU A 615 -9.62 -20.83 -9.69
C GLU A 615 -8.90 -19.87 -10.65
N LEU A 616 -8.59 -18.66 -10.17
CA LEU A 616 -7.74 -17.70 -10.88
C LEU A 616 -6.45 -17.45 -10.10
N TRP A 617 -5.39 -17.17 -10.85
CA TRP A 617 -4.06 -16.88 -10.32
C TRP A 617 -3.93 -15.42 -9.90
N THR A 618 -3.10 -15.20 -8.88
CA THR A 618 -2.55 -13.87 -8.60
C THR A 618 -1.57 -13.46 -9.71
N ALA A 619 -1.30 -12.16 -9.83
CA ALA A 619 -0.32 -11.65 -10.79
C ALA A 619 1.08 -12.25 -10.53
N ALA A 620 1.47 -12.46 -9.26
CA ALA A 620 2.74 -13.11 -8.93
C ALA A 620 2.83 -14.54 -9.47
N LYS A 621 1.76 -15.33 -9.29
CA LYS A 621 1.72 -16.70 -9.83
C LYS A 621 1.74 -16.71 -11.36
N TRP A 622 1.04 -15.78 -12.00
CA TRP A 622 1.09 -15.60 -13.45
C TRP A 622 2.51 -15.27 -13.94
N ILE A 623 3.19 -14.28 -13.34
CA ILE A 623 4.56 -13.92 -13.71
C ILE A 623 5.52 -15.11 -13.54
N ARG A 624 5.40 -15.88 -12.44
CA ARG A 624 6.22 -17.10 -12.26
C ARG A 624 5.98 -18.11 -13.36
N HIS A 625 4.72 -18.36 -13.70
CA HIS A 625 4.35 -19.30 -14.76
C HIS A 625 4.83 -18.81 -16.13
N PHE A 626 4.74 -17.50 -16.39
CA PHE A 626 5.26 -16.88 -17.60
C PHE A 626 6.77 -17.13 -17.73
N VAL A 627 7.54 -16.81 -16.69
CA VAL A 627 8.99 -17.04 -16.65
C VAL A 627 9.29 -18.54 -16.82
N ALA A 628 8.63 -19.42 -16.05
CA ALA A 628 8.88 -20.85 -16.08
C ALA A 628 8.60 -21.50 -17.45
N GLY A 629 7.63 -20.97 -18.19
CA GLY A 629 7.27 -21.44 -19.54
C GLY A 629 8.07 -20.79 -20.67
N HIS A 630 8.93 -19.81 -20.37
CA HIS A 630 9.66 -19.06 -21.38
C HIS A 630 10.84 -19.89 -21.96
N PRO A 631 11.07 -19.92 -23.29
CA PRO A 631 12.14 -20.72 -23.90
C PRO A 631 13.55 -20.44 -23.37
N GLU A 632 13.84 -19.17 -23.09
CA GLU A 632 15.14 -18.73 -22.53
C GLU A 632 15.32 -18.98 -21.03
N TYR A 633 14.28 -19.44 -20.32
CA TYR A 633 14.39 -19.71 -18.90
C TYR A 633 15.06 -21.07 -18.64
N LYS A 634 16.15 -21.07 -17.88
CA LYS A 634 17.02 -22.25 -17.70
C LYS A 634 16.74 -23.02 -16.42
N ALA A 635 15.59 -22.78 -15.77
CA ALA A 635 15.25 -23.35 -14.47
C ALA A 635 16.31 -23.08 -13.39
N ASP A 636 16.97 -21.92 -13.47
CA ASP A 636 18.08 -21.48 -12.60
C ASP A 636 17.73 -20.23 -11.78
N SER A 637 16.45 -19.86 -11.77
CA SER A 637 15.89 -18.64 -11.16
C SER A 637 16.31 -17.33 -11.83
N VAL A 638 17.02 -17.36 -12.97
CA VAL A 638 17.43 -16.14 -13.69
C VAL A 638 16.32 -15.68 -14.65
N VAL A 639 15.90 -14.43 -14.52
CA VAL A 639 15.00 -13.76 -15.47
C VAL A 639 15.86 -12.92 -16.42
N SER A 640 16.16 -13.45 -17.62
CA SER A 640 17.01 -12.79 -18.62
C SER A 640 16.37 -11.52 -19.21
N GLU A 641 17.14 -10.75 -19.98
CA GLU A 641 16.61 -9.57 -20.70
C GLU A 641 15.50 -9.95 -21.67
N GLU A 642 15.62 -11.08 -22.37
CA GLU A 642 14.60 -11.58 -23.30
C GLU A 642 13.31 -11.96 -22.58
N VAL A 643 13.41 -12.72 -21.47
CA VAL A 643 12.24 -13.06 -20.63
C VAL A 643 11.56 -11.79 -20.12
N ASN A 644 12.35 -10.80 -19.67
CA ASN A 644 11.83 -9.53 -19.17
C ASN A 644 11.16 -8.72 -20.29
N LYS A 645 11.75 -8.67 -21.49
CA LYS A 645 11.18 -7.98 -22.64
C LYS A 645 9.83 -8.56 -23.02
N ASP A 646 9.73 -9.89 -23.10
CA ASP A 646 8.48 -10.55 -23.47
C ASP A 646 7.41 -10.40 -22.39
N LEU A 647 7.80 -10.45 -21.10
CA LEU A 647 6.89 -10.19 -19.99
C LEU A 647 6.34 -8.76 -20.05
N VAL A 648 7.21 -7.75 -20.20
CA VAL A 648 6.76 -6.35 -20.27
C VAL A 648 5.96 -6.10 -21.54
N GLY A 649 6.33 -6.70 -22.67
CA GLY A 649 5.55 -6.65 -23.91
C GLY A 649 4.14 -7.19 -23.72
N ALA A 650 3.98 -8.32 -23.01
CA ALA A 650 2.67 -8.88 -22.68
C ALA A 650 1.85 -7.93 -21.79
N VAL A 651 2.47 -7.31 -20.78
CA VAL A 651 1.81 -6.31 -19.91
C VAL A 651 1.35 -5.08 -20.69
N ILE A 652 2.19 -4.58 -21.60
CA ILE A 652 1.85 -3.45 -22.49
C ILE A 652 0.67 -3.82 -23.38
N GLU A 653 0.70 -5.00 -24.03
CA GLU A 653 -0.38 -5.44 -24.90
C GLU A 653 -1.71 -5.55 -24.13
N ILE A 654 -1.69 -6.12 -22.92
CA ILE A 654 -2.87 -6.22 -22.05
C ILE A 654 -3.45 -4.82 -21.78
N GLY A 655 -2.61 -3.87 -21.34
CA GLY A 655 -3.04 -2.51 -21.00
C GLY A 655 -3.52 -1.70 -22.20
N GLU A 656 -2.86 -1.80 -23.36
CA GLU A 656 -3.29 -1.14 -24.60
C GLU A 656 -4.64 -1.68 -25.10
N ARG A 657 -4.86 -2.98 -24.93
CA ARG A 657 -6.12 -3.60 -25.33
C ARG A 657 -7.29 -3.17 -24.44
N GLU A 658 -7.04 -3.04 -23.14
CA GLU A 658 -7.98 -2.46 -22.18
C GLU A 658 -8.30 -1.00 -22.53
N CYS A 659 -7.28 -0.15 -22.72
CA CYS A 659 -7.43 1.26 -23.07
C CYS A 659 -8.16 1.50 -24.39
N SER A 660 -8.03 0.59 -25.36
CA SER A 660 -8.74 0.68 -26.64
C SER A 660 -10.18 0.15 -26.60
N GLY A 661 -10.70 -0.25 -25.43
CA GLY A 661 -12.06 -0.75 -25.26
C GLY A 661 -12.34 -2.09 -25.94
N LYS A 662 -11.28 -2.80 -26.35
CA LYS A 662 -11.37 -4.11 -27.05
C LYS A 662 -11.54 -5.28 -26.07
N GLY A 663 -11.48 -5.01 -24.77
CA GLY A 663 -11.52 -6.02 -23.72
C GLY A 663 -10.40 -7.04 -23.85
N PHE A 664 -10.51 -8.18 -23.18
CA PHE A 664 -9.45 -9.19 -23.08
C PHE A 664 -9.60 -10.38 -24.05
N LYS A 665 -10.47 -10.23 -25.06
CA LYS A 665 -10.61 -11.26 -26.11
C LYS A 665 -9.26 -11.46 -26.83
N ASP A 666 -8.96 -12.62 -27.39
CA ASP A 666 -7.75 -12.88 -28.20
C ASP A 666 -6.38 -12.75 -27.51
N LEU A 667 -6.31 -12.44 -26.22
CA LEU A 667 -5.06 -12.43 -25.43
C LEU A 667 -4.61 -13.83 -24.99
N ASN A 668 -5.30 -14.89 -25.44
CA ASN A 668 -5.00 -16.27 -25.10
C ASN A 668 -3.64 -16.77 -25.62
N HIS A 669 -3.01 -16.02 -26.52
CA HIS A 669 -1.65 -16.30 -26.97
C HIS A 669 -0.60 -15.92 -25.91
N ILE A 670 -0.95 -15.06 -24.95
CA ILE A 670 -0.10 -14.72 -23.80
C ILE A 670 -0.14 -15.91 -22.81
N PRO A 671 1.01 -16.54 -22.50
CA PRO A 671 1.05 -17.70 -21.62
C PRO A 671 0.39 -17.45 -20.26
N GLY A 672 -0.53 -18.35 -19.87
CA GLY A 672 -1.20 -18.31 -18.57
C GLY A 672 -2.23 -17.19 -18.39
N PHE A 673 -2.52 -16.38 -19.42
CA PHE A 673 -3.45 -15.25 -19.31
C PHE A 673 -4.86 -15.67 -18.88
N GLU A 674 -5.41 -16.74 -19.47
CA GLU A 674 -6.73 -17.26 -19.07
C GLU A 674 -6.77 -17.72 -17.61
N SER A 675 -5.65 -18.19 -17.05
CA SER A 675 -5.57 -18.55 -15.64
C SER A 675 -5.52 -17.33 -14.73
N MET A 676 -5.09 -16.16 -15.22
CA MET A 676 -5.02 -14.90 -14.45
C MET A 676 -6.36 -14.15 -14.42
N LEU A 677 -7.06 -14.08 -15.56
CA LEU A 677 -8.27 -13.26 -15.74
C LEU A 677 -9.49 -14.02 -16.25
N GLY A 678 -9.39 -15.32 -16.53
CA GLY A 678 -10.53 -16.14 -16.94
C GLY A 678 -11.27 -15.57 -18.14
N LYS A 679 -12.59 -15.45 -18.01
CA LYS A 679 -13.50 -14.94 -19.06
C LYS A 679 -13.94 -13.50 -18.86
N PHE A 680 -13.35 -12.77 -17.91
CA PHE A 680 -13.71 -11.38 -17.65
C PHE A 680 -13.43 -10.50 -18.87
N ARG A 681 -14.30 -9.50 -19.08
CA ARG A 681 -14.20 -8.47 -20.13
C ARG A 681 -13.88 -9.01 -21.54
N ARG A 682 -14.31 -10.24 -21.92
CA ARG A 682 -14.10 -10.83 -23.26
C ARG A 682 -14.99 -10.23 -24.37
N GLY A 683 -15.86 -9.28 -24.04
CA GLY A 683 -16.66 -8.52 -25.00
C GLY A 683 -16.24 -7.05 -24.99
N GLY A 684 -15.97 -6.47 -26.16
CA GLY A 684 -15.95 -5.02 -26.32
C GLY A 684 -17.33 -4.46 -25.97
N CYS A 685 -17.39 -3.28 -25.36
CA CYS A 685 -18.59 -2.63 -24.82
C CYS A 685 -19.88 -2.93 -25.60
N GLY A 686 -20.78 -3.69 -24.97
CA GLY A 686 -22.15 -3.87 -25.42
C GLY A 686 -23.12 -3.20 -24.46
N ARG A 687 -23.21 -1.86 -24.49
CA ARG A 687 -24.49 -1.20 -24.23
C ARG A 687 -25.45 -1.68 -25.32
N ASN A 688 -26.12 -2.81 -25.12
CA ASN A 688 -27.29 -3.24 -25.87
C ASN A 688 -27.95 -4.41 -25.13
N GLY A 689 -28.96 -4.08 -24.34
CA GLY A 689 -29.82 -5.03 -23.65
C GLY A 689 -31.10 -4.38 -23.11
N ALA A 690 -31.59 -3.32 -23.77
CA ALA A 690 -32.92 -2.76 -23.51
C ALA A 690 -33.46 -2.18 -24.83
N ALA A 691 -34.12 -3.05 -25.62
CA ALA A 691 -35.22 -2.75 -26.55
C ALA A 691 -35.34 -3.88 -27.60
N SER A 692 -36.17 -4.87 -27.26
CA SER A 692 -37.18 -5.41 -28.18
C SER A 692 -38.39 -5.79 -27.36
#